data_AF-A0A0G0BDL1-F1
#
_entry.id   AF-A0A0G0BDL1-F1
#
_cell.length_a   1.000
_cell.length_b   1.000
_cell.length_c   1.000
_cell.angle_alpha   90.00
_cell.angle_beta   90.00
_cell.angle_gamma   90.00
#
_symmetry.space_group_name_H-M   'P 1'
#
loop_
_entity.id
_entity.type
_entity.pdbx_description
1 polymer ?
#
loop_
_entity_poly.entity_id
_entity_poly.type
_entity_poly.pdbx_seq_one_letter_code
_entity_poly.pdbx_strand_id
1 'polypeptide(L)'
;MNKIISILITIITAGFLLAPGFARATDISACQTISSAGTYVLQNDVTSNATCFAIGANDVTLDLGGHTVTYDNTPPISVVNGSFESSDMSSWDLSGASMTVRSAGAYLDRTVYDGNYALKIPAPMTSDQVITTSGSYALSANMAYSASVMMWQPYDVTNAANSDIHMSIEILNAVDDSVLSAADSRSVQSQYTTRGLQYVHTVYTPTNATNVKIRLKVTGARTVTNSGTTPYGAFYLDDVRIQQTASYGIQSGVVTMNGGWAKRVTIKNGTIIQGQAHGDFSHAINVAGVLPQDVLSAEVANLNITVSGNSTKAVSASFINSGSIHDLHISSAVDTIEVRDHYDGALIHVANGSAVGTAGAIYNNVIDSGIQTGIFVNRPLSAATRPNIYNNNITLQSKYTNDFAIAVYGGYGANVYGNTINCGNGFNSCRGVHLEGSDGGTVNNNIIGVHYLPNNQEYSGCGGWAYGIQIEGSINTEVYSNTVTANADQCGAIAFRYYGPDSTAPQNNSVHDNIFNALAVSGSSSIASVIGVIQSFSQALSFTRNVLTTNSNWLQLGLGVTTSLDRSFTMDNNTYQLSYPKAISYYPLTDQAYAYAPGDYAARNVTLSNNIYGDATVRNDISTAQFRTYYSSYGIDQYAFNIVITEASSGDTAPPSSPTGLGVM
;
A
#
# COMPACT_ATOMS: atom_id res chain seq x y z
N MET A 1 -71.45 -28.74 -21.72
CA MET A 1 -70.18 -28.25 -22.30
C MET A 1 -69.98 -26.73 -22.31
N ASN A 2 -70.93 -25.89 -21.83
CA ASN A 2 -70.81 -24.42 -21.94
C ASN A 2 -70.39 -23.67 -20.65
N LYS A 3 -70.07 -24.37 -19.56
CA LYS A 3 -69.61 -23.72 -18.29
C LYS A 3 -68.10 -23.85 -18.01
N ILE A 4 -67.36 -24.64 -18.80
CA ILE A 4 -65.91 -24.84 -18.61
C ILE A 4 -65.08 -23.85 -19.45
N ILE A 5 -65.63 -23.32 -20.55
CA ILE A 5 -64.93 -22.37 -21.43
C ILE A 5 -64.90 -20.94 -20.84
N SER A 6 -65.86 -20.57 -19.99
CA SER A 6 -65.90 -19.23 -19.37
C SER A 6 -64.96 -19.07 -18.16
N ILE A 7 -64.46 -20.16 -17.58
CA ILE A 7 -63.47 -20.10 -16.48
C ILE A 7 -62.03 -20.10 -17.05
N LEU A 8 -61.81 -20.70 -18.22
CA LEU A 8 -60.50 -20.67 -18.87
C LEU A 8 -60.16 -19.30 -19.50
N ILE A 9 -61.15 -18.54 -19.97
CA ILE A 9 -60.91 -17.21 -20.55
C ILE A 9 -60.65 -16.16 -19.45
N THR A 10 -61.29 -16.25 -18.28
CA THR A 10 -61.03 -15.33 -17.16
C THR A 10 -59.66 -15.56 -16.49
N ILE A 11 -59.12 -16.79 -16.52
CA ILE A 11 -57.77 -17.07 -15.99
C ILE A 11 -56.67 -16.64 -16.98
N ILE A 12 -56.94 -16.62 -18.30
CA ILE A 12 -55.97 -16.19 -19.32
C ILE A 12 -55.92 -14.66 -19.48
N THR A 13 -56.99 -13.91 -19.17
CA THR A 13 -56.95 -12.43 -19.17
C THR A 13 -56.41 -11.83 -17.87
N ALA A 14 -56.41 -12.58 -16.76
CA ALA A 14 -55.77 -12.17 -15.50
C ALA A 14 -54.27 -12.52 -15.43
N GLY A 15 -53.76 -13.33 -16.37
CA GLY A 15 -52.33 -13.63 -16.56
C GLY A 15 -51.61 -12.68 -17.52
N PHE A 16 -52.27 -11.61 -17.98
CA PHE A 16 -51.69 -10.62 -18.87
C PHE A 16 -50.77 -9.68 -18.07
N LEU A 17 -49.49 -10.03 -18.05
CA LEU A 17 -48.37 -9.09 -18.06
C LEU A 17 -48.48 -7.92 -17.07
N LEU A 18 -48.29 -8.21 -15.77
CA LEU A 18 -47.54 -7.28 -14.94
C LEU A 18 -46.08 -7.36 -15.42
N ALA A 19 -45.80 -6.78 -16.60
CA ALA A 19 -44.44 -6.43 -16.94
C ALA A 19 -43.96 -5.52 -15.79
N PRO A 20 -42.89 -5.86 -15.08
CA PRO A 20 -42.37 -4.99 -14.05
C PRO A 20 -42.18 -3.62 -14.69
N GLY A 21 -42.98 -2.64 -14.26
CA GLY A 21 -42.86 -1.29 -14.78
C GLY A 21 -41.45 -0.84 -14.48
N PHE A 22 -40.64 -0.61 -15.52
CA PHE A 22 -39.32 -0.04 -15.34
C PHE A 22 -39.50 1.28 -14.60
N ALA A 23 -39.07 1.32 -13.35
CA ALA A 23 -39.10 2.55 -12.57
C ALA A 23 -38.30 3.57 -13.36
N ARG A 24 -38.94 4.68 -13.74
CA ARG A 24 -38.29 5.76 -14.47
C ARG A 24 -37.14 6.27 -13.59
N ALA A 25 -35.96 6.47 -14.20
CA ALA A 25 -34.84 7.09 -13.50
C ALA A 25 -35.25 8.45 -12.92
N THR A 26 -34.79 8.74 -11.71
CA THR A 26 -35.03 9.99 -11.00
C THR A 26 -33.90 10.96 -11.32
N ASP A 27 -34.24 12.04 -12.02
CA ASP A 27 -33.29 13.11 -12.31
C ASP A 27 -32.95 13.86 -11.02
N ILE A 28 -31.67 14.11 -10.79
CA ILE A 28 -31.17 14.86 -9.62
C ILE A 28 -30.18 15.95 -10.06
N SER A 29 -30.16 17.07 -9.35
CA SER A 29 -29.38 18.26 -9.75
C SER A 29 -28.55 18.87 -8.61
N ALA A 30 -28.52 18.23 -7.45
CA ALA A 30 -27.83 18.71 -6.26
C ALA A 30 -27.35 17.54 -5.38
N CYS A 31 -26.28 17.79 -4.62
CA CYS A 31 -25.81 16.92 -3.53
C CYS A 31 -26.95 16.66 -2.53
N GLN A 32 -27.18 15.40 -2.17
CA GLN A 32 -28.29 15.01 -1.30
C GLN A 32 -28.13 13.59 -0.71
N THR A 33 -29.00 13.26 0.25
CA THR A 33 -29.18 11.90 0.73
C THR A 33 -30.17 11.13 -0.14
N ILE A 34 -29.76 9.96 -0.62
CA ILE A 34 -30.61 9.02 -1.36
C ILE A 34 -31.13 7.96 -0.39
N SER A 35 -32.39 8.08 0.00
CA SER A 35 -33.03 7.26 1.04
C SER A 35 -34.06 6.25 0.51
N SER A 36 -34.21 6.13 -0.81
CA SER A 36 -35.07 5.13 -1.45
C SER A 36 -34.33 4.39 -2.57
N ALA A 37 -34.73 3.15 -2.83
CA ALA A 37 -34.25 2.36 -3.95
C ALA A 37 -34.60 3.01 -5.29
N GLY A 38 -33.78 2.81 -6.31
CA GLY A 38 -34.03 3.29 -7.66
C GLY A 38 -32.78 3.71 -8.42
N THR A 39 -32.98 4.15 -9.65
CA THR A 39 -31.93 4.74 -10.48
C THR A 39 -32.02 6.25 -10.40
N TYR A 40 -30.90 6.90 -10.12
CA TYR A 40 -30.75 8.34 -10.02
C TYR A 40 -29.74 8.81 -11.07
N VAL A 41 -30.09 9.84 -11.85
CA VAL A 41 -29.24 10.38 -12.91
C VAL A 41 -28.95 11.84 -12.64
N LEU A 42 -27.68 12.18 -12.44
CA LEU A 42 -27.24 13.55 -12.25
C LEU A 42 -27.41 14.35 -13.54
N GLN A 43 -27.91 15.59 -13.45
CA GLN A 43 -28.24 16.45 -14.60
C GLN A 43 -27.27 17.64 -14.81
N ASN A 44 -26.38 17.87 -13.84
CA ASN A 44 -25.41 18.96 -13.87
C ASN A 44 -24.26 18.67 -12.91
N ASP A 45 -23.14 19.36 -13.11
CA ASP A 45 -22.04 19.34 -12.14
C ASP A 45 -22.51 19.89 -10.79
N VAL A 46 -22.03 19.30 -9.70
CA VAL A 46 -22.39 19.67 -8.33
C VAL A 46 -21.15 19.84 -7.46
N THR A 47 -21.24 20.74 -6.48
CA THR A 47 -20.16 20.99 -5.51
C THR A 47 -20.71 20.93 -4.09
N SER A 48 -19.99 20.27 -3.20
CA SER A 48 -20.26 20.26 -1.75
C SER A 48 -19.01 20.68 -0.98
N ASN A 49 -19.23 21.42 0.11
CA ASN A 49 -18.21 21.74 1.09
C ASN A 49 -17.77 20.49 1.89
N ALA A 50 -18.64 19.49 1.98
CA ALA A 50 -18.46 18.26 2.76
C ALA A 50 -18.72 17.05 1.86
N THR A 51 -19.36 16.01 2.42
CA THR A 51 -19.91 14.91 1.63
C THR A 51 -20.94 15.41 0.62
N CYS A 52 -20.91 14.95 -0.63
CA CYS A 52 -21.92 15.35 -1.63
C CYS A 52 -23.12 14.39 -1.65
N PHE A 53 -22.92 13.10 -1.90
CA PHE A 53 -24.02 12.12 -1.89
C PHE A 53 -23.89 11.12 -0.75
N ALA A 54 -25.00 10.89 -0.04
CA ALA A 54 -25.10 9.84 0.99
C ALA A 54 -26.19 8.84 0.60
N ILE A 55 -25.82 7.59 0.29
CA ILE A 55 -26.73 6.52 -0.11
C ILE A 55 -27.08 5.69 1.13
N GLY A 56 -28.32 5.82 1.58
CA GLY A 56 -28.86 5.09 2.73
C GLY A 56 -29.85 3.97 2.38
N ALA A 57 -30.15 3.78 1.09
CA ALA A 57 -31.08 2.75 0.62
C ALA A 57 -30.37 1.63 -0.15
N ASN A 58 -30.96 0.43 -0.11
CA ASN A 58 -30.58 -0.68 -0.96
C ASN A 58 -31.02 -0.43 -2.42
N ASP A 59 -30.44 -1.18 -3.37
CA ASP A 59 -30.86 -1.19 -4.77
C ASP A 59 -30.81 0.21 -5.41
N VAL A 60 -29.73 0.94 -5.13
CA VAL A 60 -29.51 2.29 -5.66
C VAL A 60 -28.49 2.23 -6.79
N THR A 61 -28.86 2.76 -7.94
CA THR A 61 -27.90 3.14 -8.99
C THR A 61 -27.78 4.65 -9.01
N LEU A 62 -26.61 5.17 -8.70
CA LEU A 62 -26.24 6.57 -8.92
C LEU A 62 -25.39 6.66 -10.18
N ASP A 63 -26.03 7.12 -11.27
CA ASP A 63 -25.38 7.42 -12.53
C ASP A 63 -25.06 8.93 -12.57
N LEU A 64 -23.78 9.29 -12.67
CA LEU A 64 -23.35 10.67 -12.69
C LEU A 64 -23.60 11.34 -14.05
N GLY A 65 -24.09 10.63 -15.08
CA GLY A 65 -24.52 11.22 -16.35
C GLY A 65 -23.41 11.91 -17.15
N GLY A 66 -22.14 11.62 -16.85
CA GLY A 66 -20.97 12.32 -17.39
C GLY A 66 -20.62 13.63 -16.66
N HIS A 67 -21.32 13.96 -15.57
CA HIS A 67 -21.10 15.17 -14.79
C HIS A 67 -20.03 15.00 -13.70
N THR A 68 -19.60 16.14 -13.17
CA THR A 68 -18.58 16.24 -12.13
C THR A 68 -19.18 16.44 -10.74
N VAL A 69 -18.69 15.67 -9.78
CA VAL A 69 -18.93 15.85 -8.35
C VAL A 69 -17.65 16.39 -7.72
N THR A 70 -17.69 17.65 -7.27
CA THR A 70 -16.64 18.23 -6.43
C THR A 70 -17.08 18.17 -4.96
N TYR A 71 -16.27 17.59 -4.09
CA TYR A 71 -16.60 17.45 -2.67
C TYR A 71 -15.45 17.97 -1.82
N ASP A 72 -15.63 18.06 -0.50
CA ASP A 72 -14.56 18.51 0.41
C ASP A 72 -13.98 19.88 -0.02
N ASN A 73 -14.87 20.84 -0.26
CA ASN A 73 -14.52 22.16 -0.77
C ASN A 73 -14.44 23.24 0.33
N THR A 74 -14.65 22.88 1.60
CA THR A 74 -14.44 23.81 2.73
C THR A 74 -12.97 24.21 2.81
N PRO A 75 -12.59 25.49 2.68
CA PRO A 75 -11.20 25.89 2.84
C PRO A 75 -10.64 25.44 4.18
N PRO A 76 -9.40 24.94 4.25
CA PRO A 76 -8.76 24.59 5.52
C PRO A 76 -8.74 25.78 6.47
N ILE A 77 -8.84 25.51 7.77
CA ILE A 77 -8.67 26.54 8.79
C ILE A 77 -7.17 26.84 8.88
N SER A 78 -6.78 28.04 8.46
CA SER A 78 -5.39 28.46 8.49
C SER A 78 -4.88 28.62 9.93
N VAL A 79 -3.94 27.75 10.30
CA VAL A 79 -3.17 27.87 11.55
C VAL A 79 -2.10 28.92 11.34
N VAL A 80 -2.11 29.99 12.14
CA VAL A 80 -1.18 31.12 11.96
C VAL A 80 0.24 30.65 12.24
N ASN A 81 1.08 30.71 11.20
CA ASN A 81 2.45 30.16 11.21
C ASN A 81 2.48 28.66 11.51
N GLY A 82 1.55 27.88 10.93
CA GLY A 82 1.46 26.43 11.10
C GLY A 82 2.62 25.64 10.47
N SER A 83 3.23 26.16 9.40
CA SER A 83 4.46 25.62 8.78
C SER A 83 5.75 26.26 9.30
N PHE A 84 5.66 27.11 10.33
CA PHE A 84 6.83 27.76 10.95
C PHE A 84 7.75 28.54 10.00
N GLU A 85 7.31 28.86 8.78
CA GLU A 85 8.07 29.64 7.80
C GLU A 85 8.26 31.10 8.22
N SER A 86 7.39 31.65 9.06
CA SER A 86 7.56 33.00 9.61
C SER A 86 8.52 33.01 10.80
N SER A 87 9.40 34.01 10.85
CA SER A 87 10.25 34.27 12.03
C SER A 87 9.46 34.78 13.23
N ASP A 88 8.23 35.27 13.03
CA ASP A 88 7.35 35.69 14.11
C ASP A 88 6.67 34.47 14.75
N MET A 89 7.09 34.14 15.97
CA MET A 89 6.57 33.03 16.76
C MET A 89 5.49 33.46 17.76
N SER A 90 4.99 34.70 17.72
CA SER A 90 4.01 35.20 18.70
C SER A 90 2.66 34.46 18.66
N SER A 91 2.32 33.80 17.55
CA SER A 91 1.14 32.93 17.42
C SER A 91 1.28 31.59 18.18
N TRP A 92 2.44 31.31 18.76
CA TRP A 92 2.74 30.09 19.49
C TRP A 92 3.35 30.39 20.87
N ASP A 93 2.77 29.83 21.92
CA ASP A 93 3.32 29.81 23.27
C ASP A 93 4.36 28.68 23.39
N LEU A 94 5.62 29.10 23.53
CA LEU A 94 6.78 28.23 23.73
C LEU A 94 7.26 28.20 25.19
N SER A 95 6.52 28.79 26.14
CA SER A 95 6.93 28.87 27.54
C SER A 95 7.12 27.50 28.21
N GLY A 96 6.37 26.49 27.75
CA GLY A 96 6.52 25.09 28.13
C GLY A 96 7.54 24.29 27.31
N ALA A 97 8.30 24.94 26.42
CA ALA A 97 9.16 24.29 25.43
C ALA A 97 10.51 25.00 25.31
N SER A 98 11.23 25.13 26.44
CA SER A 98 12.45 25.92 26.58
C SER A 98 13.62 25.53 25.66
N MET A 99 13.60 24.31 25.11
CA MET A 99 14.62 23.82 24.17
C MET A 99 14.20 23.95 22.70
N THR A 100 12.94 24.30 22.44
CA THR A 100 12.39 24.37 21.09
C THR A 100 12.88 25.64 20.40
N VAL A 101 13.44 25.48 19.21
CA VAL A 101 13.90 26.59 18.38
C VAL A 101 13.36 26.44 16.97
N ARG A 102 12.95 27.55 16.35
CA ARG A 102 12.76 27.59 14.90
C ARG A 102 14.13 27.41 14.25
N SER A 103 14.27 26.38 13.43
CA SER A 103 15.51 26.08 12.72
C SER A 103 15.27 26.32 11.22
N ALA A 104 16.34 26.56 10.43
CA ALA A 104 16.35 26.43 8.97
C ALA A 104 16.97 25.09 8.53
N GLY A 105 16.52 24.49 7.43
CA GLY A 105 17.15 23.31 6.85
C GLY A 105 16.24 22.48 5.95
N ALA A 106 16.83 21.68 5.07
CA ALA A 106 16.13 20.59 4.38
C ALA A 106 16.02 19.42 5.35
N TYR A 107 14.96 19.43 6.17
CA TYR A 107 14.83 18.51 7.32
C TYR A 107 14.84 17.05 6.94
N LEU A 108 14.38 16.76 5.72
CA LEU A 108 14.88 15.74 4.82
C LEU A 108 14.64 16.30 3.40
N ASP A 109 15.35 15.85 2.37
CA ASP A 109 15.19 16.27 0.95
C ASP A 109 13.83 15.84 0.32
N ARG A 110 12.72 16.09 1.02
CA ARG A 110 11.43 15.42 0.83
C ARG A 110 10.29 16.43 0.92
N THR A 111 9.47 16.44 -0.13
CA THR A 111 8.39 17.41 -0.44
C THR A 111 7.20 17.42 0.53
N VAL A 112 7.34 16.88 1.74
CA VAL A 112 6.22 16.72 2.69
C VAL A 112 6.24 17.76 3.81
N TYR A 113 7.30 18.55 3.91
CA TYR A 113 7.35 19.76 4.70
C TYR A 113 7.10 20.98 3.80
N ASP A 114 6.26 21.89 4.24
CA ASP A 114 6.06 23.19 3.61
C ASP A 114 7.25 24.10 3.93
N GLY A 115 7.97 24.53 2.89
CA GLY A 115 9.03 25.54 3.02
C GLY A 115 10.38 25.01 3.51
N ASN A 116 11.09 25.80 4.32
CA ASN A 116 12.51 25.62 4.68
C ASN A 116 12.79 25.65 6.19
N TYR A 117 11.77 25.80 7.03
CA TYR A 117 11.86 25.99 8.46
C TYR A 117 10.92 25.04 9.19
N ALA A 118 11.34 24.60 10.37
CA ALA A 118 10.53 23.77 11.25
C ALA A 118 10.84 24.09 12.71
N LEU A 119 10.00 23.63 13.64
CA LEU A 119 10.38 23.61 15.05
C LEU A 119 11.31 22.45 15.32
N LYS A 120 12.50 22.76 15.82
CA LYS A 120 13.54 21.80 16.20
C LYS A 120 13.61 21.67 17.71
N ILE A 121 13.62 20.44 18.20
CA ILE A 121 13.83 20.11 19.60
C ILE A 121 15.10 19.25 19.70
N PRO A 122 16.23 19.78 20.19
CA PRO A 122 17.46 19.00 20.36
C PRO A 122 17.27 17.84 21.34
N ALA A 123 17.84 16.67 21.02
CA ALA A 123 17.96 15.56 21.96
C ALA A 123 19.39 15.49 22.54
N PRO A 124 19.57 15.03 23.80
CA PRO A 124 18.53 14.64 24.75
C PRO A 124 17.75 15.86 25.29
N MET A 125 16.48 15.67 25.60
CA MET A 125 15.64 16.69 26.23
C MET A 125 15.83 16.69 27.76
N THR A 126 15.83 17.86 28.38
CA THR A 126 15.91 18.01 29.85
C THR A 126 14.54 18.11 30.53
N SER A 127 13.49 18.40 29.76
CA SER A 127 12.09 18.44 30.19
C SER A 127 11.19 18.10 29.01
N ASP A 128 9.93 17.77 29.29
CA ASP A 128 8.91 17.72 28.25
C ASP A 128 8.83 19.08 27.55
N GLN A 129 8.57 19.06 26.24
CA GLN A 129 8.40 20.25 25.42
C GLN A 129 6.93 20.38 25.05
N VAL A 130 6.30 21.48 25.46
CA VAL A 130 4.87 21.74 25.23
C VAL A 130 4.69 23.07 24.52
N ILE A 131 4.16 23.01 23.31
CA ILE A 131 3.99 24.15 22.39
C ILE A 131 2.49 24.31 22.15
N THR A 132 1.90 25.46 22.42
CA THR A 132 0.45 25.68 22.24
C THR A 132 0.19 26.90 21.37
N THR A 133 -0.84 26.89 20.54
CA THR A 133 -1.23 28.10 19.80
C THR A 133 -1.71 29.18 20.77
N SER A 134 -1.22 30.42 20.62
CA SER A 134 -1.65 31.58 21.42
C SER A 134 -3.08 32.03 21.07
N GLY A 135 -3.47 31.86 19.80
CA GLY A 135 -4.82 32.14 19.29
C GLY A 135 -5.76 30.94 19.40
N SER A 136 -7.05 31.18 19.12
CA SER A 136 -8.08 30.14 19.04
C SER A 136 -8.73 30.06 17.66
N TYR A 137 -9.21 28.89 17.29
CA TYR A 137 -9.81 28.59 15.99
C TYR A 137 -11.26 28.15 16.15
N ALA A 138 -12.19 28.72 15.38
CA ALA A 138 -13.61 28.41 15.46
C ALA A 138 -13.96 27.15 14.66
N LEU A 139 -14.56 26.15 15.31
CA LEU A 139 -15.08 24.93 14.69
C LEU A 139 -16.60 24.97 14.68
N SER A 140 -17.21 24.59 13.56
CA SER A 140 -18.66 24.50 13.43
C SER A 140 -19.21 23.25 14.10
N ALA A 141 -20.41 23.33 14.67
CA ALA A 141 -21.09 22.18 15.27
C ALA A 141 -21.34 21.05 14.26
N ASN A 142 -21.29 19.81 14.73
CA ASN A 142 -21.63 18.57 14.03
C ASN A 142 -20.82 18.32 12.74
N MET A 143 -19.61 18.86 12.67
CA MET A 143 -18.66 18.64 11.59
C MET A 143 -17.39 18.01 12.15
N ALA A 144 -16.88 16.96 11.52
CA ALA A 144 -15.63 16.35 11.93
C ALA A 144 -14.45 17.18 11.41
N TYR A 145 -13.54 17.54 12.32
CA TYR A 145 -12.28 18.20 12.00
C TYR A 145 -11.11 17.33 12.41
N SER A 146 -10.09 17.26 11.57
CA SER A 146 -8.78 16.76 11.94
C SER A 146 -7.85 17.93 12.28
N ALA A 147 -7.06 17.76 13.34
CA ALA A 147 -5.85 18.55 13.54
C ALA A 147 -4.65 17.63 13.31
N SER A 148 -3.70 18.07 12.48
CA SER A 148 -2.56 17.26 12.07
C SER A 148 -1.25 18.01 12.18
N VAL A 149 -0.15 17.26 12.20
CA VAL A 149 1.23 17.76 12.24
C VAL A 149 2.17 16.74 11.60
N MET A 150 3.14 17.23 10.83
CA MET A 150 4.25 16.42 10.36
C MET A 150 5.35 16.39 11.40
N MET A 151 5.77 15.20 11.78
CA MET A 151 6.76 14.98 12.83
C MET A 151 7.91 14.14 12.29
N TRP A 152 9.14 14.48 12.66
CA TRP A 152 10.30 13.63 12.38
C TRP A 152 11.03 13.28 13.66
N GLN A 153 11.51 12.03 13.73
CA GLN A 153 12.41 11.59 14.77
C GLN A 153 13.59 10.78 14.24
N PRO A 154 14.75 10.85 14.92
CA PRO A 154 15.94 10.13 14.51
C PRO A 154 15.81 8.61 14.70
N TYR A 155 16.50 7.85 13.85
CA TYR A 155 16.47 6.37 13.83
C TYR A 155 16.85 5.70 15.17
N ASP A 156 17.76 6.30 15.95
CA ASP A 156 18.41 5.65 17.10
C ASP A 156 17.62 5.73 18.43
N VAL A 157 16.46 6.42 18.46
CA VAL A 157 15.59 6.40 19.65
C VAL A 157 14.74 5.13 19.76
N THR A 158 14.92 4.18 18.84
CA THR A 158 13.99 3.05 18.65
C THR A 158 14.39 1.74 19.33
N ASN A 159 15.50 1.71 20.06
CA ASN A 159 15.81 0.56 20.91
C ASN A 159 14.77 0.50 22.04
N ALA A 160 14.20 -0.67 22.36
CA ALA A 160 13.06 -0.82 23.28
C ALA A 160 13.24 -0.14 24.66
N ALA A 161 14.49 0.14 25.05
CA ALA A 161 14.87 0.91 26.23
C ALA A 161 14.56 2.42 26.18
N ASN A 162 14.23 2.98 25.00
CA ASN A 162 13.91 4.40 24.76
C ASN A 162 12.43 4.61 24.35
N SER A 163 11.57 3.63 24.63
CA SER A 163 10.14 3.63 24.29
C SER A 163 9.31 4.73 24.98
N ASP A 164 9.91 5.58 25.80
CA ASP A 164 9.25 6.61 26.62
C ASP A 164 9.17 7.99 25.94
N ILE A 165 9.86 8.24 24.81
CA ILE A 165 9.73 9.52 24.09
C ILE A 165 8.48 9.48 23.20
N HIS A 166 7.63 10.50 23.29
CA HIS A 166 6.36 10.56 22.56
C HIS A 166 6.18 11.92 21.90
N MET A 167 5.70 11.91 20.66
CA MET A 167 5.27 13.12 19.97
C MET A 167 3.76 13.05 19.78
N SER A 168 3.05 14.10 20.15
CA SER A 168 1.59 14.13 20.13
C SER A 168 1.04 15.49 19.72
N ILE A 169 -0.20 15.46 19.23
CA ILE A 169 -1.03 16.62 18.94
C ILE A 169 -2.34 16.51 19.73
N GLU A 170 -2.76 17.63 20.31
CA GLU A 170 -3.98 17.76 21.11
C GLU A 170 -4.84 18.92 20.57
N ILE A 171 -6.15 18.70 20.50
CA ILE A 171 -7.16 19.76 20.33
C ILE A 171 -7.67 20.12 21.72
N LEU A 172 -7.55 21.39 22.09
CA LEU A 172 -7.95 21.90 23.40
C LEU A 172 -9.17 22.80 23.29
N ASN A 173 -10.01 22.83 24.32
CA ASN A 173 -11.00 23.88 24.49
C ASN A 173 -10.29 25.21 24.76
N ALA A 174 -10.57 26.25 23.97
CA ALA A 174 -9.87 27.52 24.09
C ALA A 174 -10.18 28.29 25.39
N VAL A 175 -11.24 27.92 26.12
CA VAL A 175 -11.67 28.61 27.36
C VAL A 175 -10.91 28.10 28.59
N ASP A 176 -10.76 26.78 28.73
CA ASP A 176 -10.21 26.15 29.94
C ASP A 176 -9.00 25.23 29.67
N ASP A 177 -8.54 25.17 28.42
CA ASP A 177 -7.43 24.33 27.94
C ASP A 177 -7.61 22.82 28.21
N SER A 178 -8.85 22.38 28.45
CA SER A 178 -9.17 20.94 28.57
C SER A 178 -8.97 20.24 27.22
N VAL A 179 -8.44 19.02 27.25
CA VAL A 179 -8.21 18.21 26.04
C VAL A 179 -9.54 17.67 25.51
N LEU A 180 -9.89 18.06 24.29
CA LEU A 180 -11.10 17.61 23.58
C LEU A 180 -10.82 16.37 22.73
N SER A 181 -9.62 16.29 22.14
CA SER A 181 -9.14 15.14 21.39
C SER A 181 -7.60 15.14 21.38
N ALA A 182 -6.99 13.97 21.25
CA ALA A 182 -5.55 13.81 21.24
C ALA A 182 -5.13 12.61 20.40
N ALA A 183 -3.94 12.67 19.82
CA ALA A 183 -3.27 11.55 19.19
C ALA A 183 -1.78 11.54 19.54
N ASP A 184 -1.24 10.34 19.73
CA ASP A 184 0.17 10.07 20.04
C ASP A 184 0.75 9.21 18.90
N SER A 185 1.96 9.52 18.46
CA SER A 185 2.67 8.76 17.41
C SER A 185 2.79 7.25 17.69
N ARG A 186 2.67 6.82 18.95
CA ARG A 186 2.59 5.38 19.31
C ARG A 186 1.22 4.75 19.06
N SER A 187 0.14 5.49 19.24
CA SER A 187 -1.22 4.96 19.07
C SER A 187 -1.51 4.58 17.60
N VAL A 188 -0.73 5.18 16.70
CA VAL A 188 -0.84 5.07 15.26
C VAL A 188 -0.15 3.80 14.72
N GLN A 189 0.91 3.30 15.37
CA GLN A 189 1.59 2.04 14.98
C GLN A 189 1.59 1.05 16.14
N SER A 190 0.72 0.04 16.07
CA SER A 190 0.39 -0.79 17.23
C SER A 190 1.57 -1.53 17.86
N GLN A 191 2.71 -1.78 17.18
CA GLN A 191 3.82 -2.56 17.77
C GLN A 191 5.23 -2.25 17.22
N TYR A 192 5.42 -1.27 16.32
CA TYR A 192 6.74 -1.03 15.71
C TYR A 192 7.12 0.44 15.69
N THR A 193 8.43 0.62 15.76
CA THR A 193 9.10 1.84 16.18
C THR A 193 8.89 2.98 15.21
N THR A 194 8.49 4.13 15.75
CA THR A 194 8.30 5.39 15.05
C THR A 194 9.65 5.87 14.48
N ARG A 195 9.84 5.80 13.16
CA ARG A 195 11.11 6.16 12.48
C ARG A 195 10.83 7.14 11.35
N GLY A 196 11.71 8.11 11.18
CA GLY A 196 11.60 9.06 10.07
C GLY A 196 10.39 9.97 10.20
N LEU A 197 9.79 10.31 9.05
CA LEU A 197 8.63 11.18 8.94
C LEU A 197 7.37 10.44 9.39
N GLN A 198 6.55 11.13 10.16
CA GLN A 198 5.31 10.65 10.73
C GLN A 198 4.25 11.73 10.52
N TYR A 199 3.15 11.35 9.88
CA TYR A 199 1.95 12.16 9.85
C TYR A 199 1.10 11.77 11.06
N VAL A 200 0.92 12.69 12.01
CA VAL A 200 0.13 12.44 13.22
C VAL A 200 -1.09 13.35 13.19
N HIS A 201 -2.28 12.79 13.41
CA HIS A 201 -3.51 13.56 13.43
C HIS A 201 -4.46 13.08 14.51
N THR A 202 -5.37 13.97 14.92
CA THR A 202 -6.47 13.64 15.82
C THR A 202 -7.77 14.24 15.31
N VAL A 203 -8.89 13.57 15.55
CA VAL A 203 -10.21 13.98 15.06
C VAL A 203 -11.10 14.46 16.20
N TYR A 204 -11.83 15.55 15.99
CA TYR A 204 -12.83 16.07 16.92
C TYR A 204 -14.10 16.48 16.16
N THR A 205 -15.26 16.05 16.68
CA THR A 205 -16.58 16.46 16.18
C THR A 205 -17.30 17.23 17.27
N PRO A 206 -17.25 18.57 17.30
CA PRO A 206 -17.93 19.36 18.30
C PRO A 206 -19.45 19.21 18.19
N THR A 207 -20.15 19.06 19.31
CA THR A 207 -21.63 19.08 19.33
C THR A 207 -22.21 20.48 19.18
N ASN A 208 -21.45 21.51 19.60
CA ASN A 208 -21.80 22.92 19.50
C ASN A 208 -20.63 23.69 18.89
N ALA A 209 -20.88 24.83 18.25
CA ALA A 209 -19.80 25.67 17.74
C ALA A 209 -18.82 26.00 18.89
N THR A 210 -17.54 25.69 18.70
CA THR A 210 -16.53 25.69 19.77
C THR A 210 -15.24 26.32 19.25
N ASN A 211 -14.60 27.15 20.07
CA ASN A 211 -13.26 27.65 19.79
C ASN A 211 -12.23 26.70 20.40
N VAL A 212 -11.21 26.34 19.62
CA VAL A 212 -10.16 25.41 20.03
C VAL A 212 -8.76 26.02 19.96
N LYS A 213 -7.81 25.45 20.70
CA LYS A 213 -6.37 25.66 20.51
C LYS A 213 -5.72 24.35 20.09
N ILE A 214 -4.56 24.43 19.47
CA ILE A 214 -3.73 23.25 19.16
C ILE A 214 -2.55 23.22 20.11
N ARG A 215 -2.24 22.04 20.65
CA ARG A 215 -1.03 21.81 21.44
C ARG A 215 -0.24 20.66 20.85
N LEU A 216 1.06 20.89 20.67
CA LEU A 216 2.05 19.89 20.29
C LEU A 216 2.88 19.55 21.52
N LYS A 217 3.22 18.26 21.68
CA LYS A 217 4.07 17.83 22.80
C LYS A 217 5.14 16.88 22.31
N VAL A 218 6.34 17.03 22.86
CA VAL A 218 7.39 16.00 22.86
C VAL A 218 7.69 15.67 24.32
N THR A 219 7.20 14.53 24.79
CA THR A 219 7.31 14.11 26.20
C THR A 219 8.27 12.94 26.37
N GLY A 220 8.62 12.62 27.61
CA GLY A 220 9.52 11.49 27.91
C GLY A 220 10.95 11.93 28.16
N ALA A 221 11.13 13.14 28.70
CA ALA A 221 12.43 13.70 28.96
C ALA A 221 13.32 12.75 29.77
N ARG A 222 14.40 12.29 29.15
CA ARG A 222 15.44 11.52 29.81
C ARG A 222 16.79 11.94 29.30
N THR A 223 17.75 12.04 30.21
CA THR A 223 19.17 12.01 29.86
C THR A 223 19.43 10.64 29.26
N VAL A 224 19.31 10.51 27.95
CA VAL A 224 19.67 9.27 27.26
C VAL A 224 21.20 9.22 27.30
N THR A 225 21.77 8.62 28.34
CA THR A 225 23.21 8.42 28.43
C THR A 225 23.58 7.27 27.51
N ASN A 226 23.91 7.55 26.24
CA ASN A 226 24.64 6.57 25.44
C ASN A 226 26.11 6.68 25.77
N SER A 227 26.74 5.54 25.99
CA SER A 227 28.18 5.37 26.13
C SER A 227 28.93 5.51 24.80
N GLY A 228 28.33 6.08 23.76
CA GLY A 228 28.87 6.22 22.40
C GLY A 228 28.73 7.66 21.89
N THR A 229 29.75 8.15 21.19
CA THR A 229 30.05 9.56 20.89
C THR A 229 29.18 10.23 19.81
N THR A 230 28.08 9.63 19.35
CA THR A 230 27.23 10.22 18.31
C THR A 230 26.13 11.06 18.96
N PRO A 231 26.02 12.37 18.67
CA PRO A 231 24.95 13.20 19.20
C PRO A 231 23.58 12.62 18.84
N TYR A 232 22.67 12.53 19.81
CA TYR A 232 21.26 12.30 19.51
C TYR A 232 20.80 13.37 18.51
N GLY A 233 19.96 12.98 17.56
CA GLY A 233 19.42 13.89 16.56
C GLY A 233 18.55 15.00 17.18
N ALA A 234 17.65 15.55 16.39
CA ALA A 234 16.63 16.46 16.89
C ALA A 234 15.26 15.97 16.46
N PHE A 235 14.22 16.33 17.20
CA PHE A 235 12.85 16.16 16.72
C PHE A 235 12.48 17.38 15.89
N TYR A 236 11.70 17.16 14.83
CA TYR A 236 11.16 18.23 14.02
C TYR A 236 9.64 18.16 13.98
N LEU A 237 9.00 19.31 14.13
CA LEU A 237 7.54 19.48 14.05
C LEU A 237 7.25 20.56 13.00
N ASP A 238 6.28 20.30 12.14
CA ASP A 238 5.93 21.20 11.05
C ASP A 238 4.52 20.93 10.50
N ASP A 239 4.06 21.77 9.57
CA ASP A 239 2.82 21.57 8.81
C ASP A 239 1.59 21.34 9.68
N VAL A 240 1.44 22.16 10.73
CA VAL A 240 0.26 22.10 11.59
C VAL A 240 -0.97 22.60 10.85
N ARG A 241 -1.98 21.75 10.71
CA ARG A 241 -3.20 22.06 9.96
C ARG A 241 -4.45 21.71 10.77
N ILE A 242 -5.53 22.43 10.48
CA ILE A 242 -6.89 22.09 10.91
C ILE A 242 -7.76 22.06 9.67
N GLN A 243 -8.41 20.94 9.42
CA GLN A 243 -9.22 20.75 8.21
C GLN A 243 -10.43 19.87 8.50
N GLN A 244 -11.44 19.98 7.64
CA GLN A 244 -12.54 19.03 7.68
C GLN A 244 -12.02 17.65 7.28
N THR A 245 -12.51 16.59 7.90
CA THR A 245 -12.06 15.21 7.65
C THR A 245 -13.26 14.29 7.40
N ALA A 246 -13.01 13.15 6.75
CA ALA A 246 -14.04 12.16 6.43
C ALA A 246 -15.20 12.75 5.59
N SER A 247 -14.88 13.68 4.69
CA SER A 247 -15.81 14.17 3.66
C SER A 247 -15.74 13.26 2.44
N TYR A 248 -16.86 12.90 1.83
CA TYR A 248 -16.84 11.96 0.70
C TYR A 248 -17.51 12.51 -0.56
N GLY A 249 -17.00 12.18 -1.74
CA GLY A 249 -17.75 12.44 -2.97
C GLY A 249 -19.09 11.72 -2.90
N ILE A 250 -19.01 10.41 -2.68
CA ILE A 250 -20.16 9.54 -2.49
C ILE A 250 -19.89 8.60 -1.32
N GLN A 251 -20.80 8.58 -0.36
CA GLN A 251 -20.79 7.65 0.75
C GLN A 251 -21.97 6.69 0.63
N SER A 252 -21.70 5.39 0.71
CA SER A 252 -22.72 4.34 0.79
C SER A 252 -22.69 3.69 2.17
N GLY A 253 -23.83 3.68 2.85
CA GLY A 253 -23.93 3.30 4.27
C GLY A 253 -23.60 4.48 5.18
N VAL A 254 -24.50 4.83 6.09
CA VAL A 254 -24.32 5.97 7.01
C VAL A 254 -23.65 5.50 8.30
N VAL A 255 -22.55 6.15 8.69
CA VAL A 255 -21.77 5.80 9.90
C VAL A 255 -22.47 6.26 11.20
N THR A 256 -23.53 7.06 11.14
CA THR A 256 -24.27 7.48 12.34
C THR A 256 -25.24 6.40 12.83
N MET A 257 -24.67 5.37 13.45
CA MET A 257 -25.16 4.43 14.50
C MET A 257 -26.62 3.92 14.55
N ASN A 258 -27.53 4.23 13.64
CA ASN A 258 -28.87 3.65 13.57
C ASN A 258 -29.49 3.66 12.15
N GLY A 259 -28.77 4.14 11.13
CA GLY A 259 -29.22 4.18 9.73
C GLY A 259 -28.83 2.91 8.98
N GLY A 260 -29.77 2.28 8.29
CA GLY A 260 -29.58 1.03 7.57
C GLY A 260 -28.48 1.04 6.51
N TRP A 261 -28.03 -0.15 6.14
CA TRP A 261 -27.02 -0.42 5.12
C TRP A 261 -27.59 -0.26 3.71
N ALA A 262 -26.79 0.28 2.81
CA ALA A 262 -27.08 0.29 1.38
C ALA A 262 -26.41 -0.91 0.70
N LYS A 263 -27.18 -1.93 0.37
CA LYS A 263 -26.77 -3.13 -0.38
C LYS A 263 -27.10 -2.96 -1.86
N ARG A 264 -26.31 -3.55 -2.75
CA ARG A 264 -26.50 -3.51 -4.20
C ARG A 264 -26.49 -2.05 -4.71
N VAL A 265 -25.38 -1.38 -4.44
CA VAL A 265 -25.16 0.01 -4.85
C VAL A 265 -24.29 0.04 -6.11
N THR A 266 -24.75 0.71 -7.16
CA THR A 266 -23.96 0.98 -8.36
C THR A 266 -23.67 2.47 -8.44
N ILE A 267 -22.41 2.84 -8.61
CA ILE A 267 -21.94 4.22 -8.80
C ILE A 267 -21.17 4.27 -10.12
N LYS A 268 -21.59 5.11 -11.07
CA LYS A 268 -20.94 5.10 -12.39
C LYS A 268 -21.02 6.39 -13.20
N ASN A 269 -20.24 6.42 -14.28
CA ASN A 269 -20.35 7.33 -15.44
C ASN A 269 -20.17 8.82 -15.09
N GLY A 270 -18.98 9.25 -14.67
CA GLY A 270 -18.71 10.66 -14.41
C GLY A 270 -17.33 10.95 -13.83
N THR A 271 -17.22 12.08 -13.16
CA THR A 271 -15.96 12.56 -12.58
C THR A 271 -16.15 12.91 -11.12
N ILE A 272 -15.22 12.52 -10.25
CA ILE A 272 -15.23 12.86 -8.82
C ILE A 272 -13.90 13.53 -8.47
N ILE A 273 -13.95 14.75 -7.95
CA ILE A 273 -12.76 15.55 -7.64
C ILE A 273 -12.83 15.97 -6.17
N GLN A 274 -11.80 15.64 -5.40
CA GLN A 274 -11.61 16.27 -4.10
C GLN A 274 -11.26 17.74 -4.29
N GLY A 275 -12.01 18.62 -3.63
CA GLY A 275 -11.86 20.06 -3.66
C GLY A 275 -10.67 20.57 -2.85
N GLN A 276 -10.71 21.84 -2.50
CA GLN A 276 -9.58 22.57 -1.92
C GLN A 276 -9.32 22.28 -0.44
N ALA A 277 -10.19 21.51 0.24
CA ALA A 277 -9.99 21.23 1.67
C ALA A 277 -8.83 20.28 1.93
N HIS A 278 -8.53 19.38 0.99
CA HIS A 278 -7.54 18.32 1.16
C HIS A 278 -7.71 17.57 2.49
N GLY A 279 -8.96 17.35 2.91
CA GLY A 279 -9.31 16.76 4.18
C GLY A 279 -8.77 15.35 4.33
N ASP A 280 -8.42 14.99 5.58
CA ASP A 280 -7.86 13.68 5.85
C ASP A 280 -8.94 12.61 5.74
N PHE A 281 -8.59 11.44 5.19
CA PHE A 281 -9.53 10.33 4.98
C PHE A 281 -10.80 10.73 4.20
N SER A 282 -10.74 11.81 3.42
CA SER A 282 -11.86 12.34 2.65
C SER A 282 -11.95 11.63 1.29
N HIS A 283 -12.28 10.34 1.31
CA HIS A 283 -12.28 9.46 0.14
C HIS A 283 -13.27 9.91 -0.96
N ALA A 284 -12.94 9.67 -2.23
CA ALA A 284 -13.87 10.02 -3.31
C ALA A 284 -15.14 9.14 -3.23
N ILE A 285 -14.95 7.84 -3.00
CA ILE A 285 -16.03 6.90 -2.72
C ILE A 285 -15.72 6.12 -1.44
N ASN A 286 -16.67 6.10 -0.53
CA ASN A 286 -16.62 5.28 0.67
C ASN A 286 -17.81 4.31 0.71
N VAL A 287 -17.55 3.01 0.61
CA VAL A 287 -18.54 1.94 0.74
C VAL A 287 -18.36 1.29 2.10
N ALA A 288 -19.12 1.75 3.10
CA ALA A 288 -18.98 1.30 4.47
C ALA A 288 -19.97 0.17 4.79
N GLY A 289 -19.44 -1.04 4.97
CA GLY A 289 -20.08 -2.07 5.81
C GLY A 289 -19.59 -1.99 7.24
N VAL A 290 -20.43 -2.36 8.21
CA VAL A 290 -20.00 -2.48 9.63
C VAL A 290 -19.97 -3.91 10.10
N LEU A 291 -20.82 -4.79 9.53
CA LEU A 291 -20.90 -6.17 9.97
C LEU A 291 -20.58 -7.13 8.83
N PRO A 292 -19.80 -8.19 9.12
CA PRO A 292 -19.52 -9.25 8.15
C PRO A 292 -20.80 -9.82 7.51
N GLN A 293 -21.87 -10.06 8.28
CA GLN A 293 -23.10 -10.65 7.74
C GLN A 293 -23.84 -9.79 6.69
N ASP A 294 -23.48 -8.52 6.54
CA ASP A 294 -24.07 -7.68 5.51
C ASP A 294 -23.38 -7.95 4.19
N VAL A 295 -23.99 -8.83 3.39
CA VAL A 295 -23.61 -9.03 1.98
C VAL A 295 -23.83 -7.74 1.21
N LEU A 296 -22.80 -6.90 1.19
CA LEU A 296 -22.71 -5.75 0.32
C LEU A 296 -22.33 -6.25 -1.07
N SER A 297 -23.17 -5.87 -2.03
CA SER A 297 -22.80 -5.84 -3.43
C SER A 297 -22.60 -4.39 -3.83
N ALA A 298 -21.45 -4.05 -4.39
CA ALA A 298 -21.20 -2.72 -4.90
C ALA A 298 -20.50 -2.78 -6.26
N GLU A 299 -20.95 -1.94 -7.19
CA GLU A 299 -20.33 -1.70 -8.49
C GLU A 299 -19.87 -0.25 -8.54
N VAL A 300 -18.58 -0.03 -8.81
CA VAL A 300 -17.99 1.29 -9.02
C VAL A 300 -17.33 1.26 -10.38
N ALA A 301 -17.87 2.01 -11.34
CA ALA A 301 -17.51 1.82 -12.75
C ALA A 301 -17.46 3.10 -13.58
N ASN A 302 -16.57 3.18 -14.57
CA ASN A 302 -16.55 4.27 -15.56
C ASN A 302 -16.44 5.67 -14.92
N LEU A 303 -15.46 5.89 -14.05
CA LEU A 303 -15.26 7.16 -13.35
C LEU A 303 -13.84 7.69 -13.57
N ASN A 304 -13.73 9.02 -13.66
CA ASN A 304 -12.46 9.72 -13.47
C ASN A 304 -12.41 10.23 -12.02
N ILE A 305 -11.37 9.87 -11.26
CA ILE A 305 -11.28 10.20 -9.83
C ILE A 305 -9.97 10.93 -9.56
N THR A 306 -10.05 12.06 -8.86
CA THR A 306 -8.88 12.80 -8.36
C THR A 306 -8.99 13.02 -6.86
N VAL A 307 -7.96 12.60 -6.13
CA VAL A 307 -7.84 12.77 -4.67
C VAL A 307 -6.50 13.38 -4.28
N SER A 308 -6.44 14.05 -3.14
CA SER A 308 -5.26 14.83 -2.72
C SER A 308 -5.08 15.02 -1.22
N GLY A 309 -6.11 14.82 -0.39
CA GLY A 309 -5.99 14.92 1.07
C GLY A 309 -5.20 13.77 1.69
N ASN A 310 -4.62 13.95 2.88
CA ASN A 310 -3.77 12.91 3.46
C ASN A 310 -4.57 11.64 3.79
N SER A 311 -3.93 10.48 3.67
CA SER A 311 -4.57 9.16 3.87
C SER A 311 -5.85 8.94 3.03
N THR A 312 -6.03 9.71 1.95
CA THR A 312 -7.23 9.68 1.12
C THR A 312 -7.10 8.66 0.01
N LYS A 313 -8.21 7.97 -0.27
CA LYS A 313 -8.34 6.87 -1.22
C LYS A 313 -9.36 7.25 -2.28
N ALA A 314 -9.18 6.75 -3.50
CA ALA A 314 -10.18 6.93 -4.55
C ALA A 314 -11.44 6.10 -4.24
N VAL A 315 -11.24 4.83 -3.88
CA VAL A 315 -12.30 3.93 -3.42
C VAL A 315 -11.85 3.27 -2.13
N SER A 316 -12.55 3.57 -1.03
CA SER A 316 -12.44 2.83 0.22
C SER A 316 -13.69 2.00 0.40
N ALA A 317 -13.49 0.70 0.61
CA ALA A 317 -14.56 -0.26 0.70
C ALA A 317 -14.30 -1.24 1.84
N SER A 318 -15.33 -1.47 2.64
CA SER A 318 -15.29 -2.44 3.73
C SER A 318 -16.40 -3.47 3.57
N PHE A 319 -16.07 -4.75 3.72
CA PHE A 319 -17.02 -5.88 3.69
C PHE A 319 -17.78 -6.05 2.35
N ILE A 320 -17.10 -5.86 1.21
CA ILE A 320 -17.69 -6.15 -0.11
C ILE A 320 -17.61 -7.65 -0.39
N ASN A 321 -18.73 -8.34 -0.31
CA ASN A 321 -18.79 -9.79 -0.54
C ASN A 321 -18.86 -10.16 -2.02
N SER A 322 -19.49 -9.29 -2.82
CA SER A 322 -19.67 -9.43 -4.27
C SER A 322 -19.62 -8.03 -4.89
N GLY A 323 -19.19 -7.87 -6.12
CA GLY A 323 -19.14 -6.53 -6.72
C GLY A 323 -18.03 -6.36 -7.73
N SER A 324 -17.90 -5.17 -8.27
CA SER A 324 -16.84 -4.86 -9.20
C SER A 324 -16.37 -3.42 -9.07
N ILE A 325 -15.07 -3.21 -9.19
CA ILE A 325 -14.44 -1.88 -9.23
C ILE A 325 -13.64 -1.83 -10.52
N HIS A 326 -14.15 -1.14 -11.53
CA HIS A 326 -13.58 -1.27 -12.87
C HIS A 326 -13.72 -0.04 -13.75
N ASP A 327 -12.92 -0.01 -14.83
CA ASP A 327 -12.92 1.07 -15.81
C ASP A 327 -12.80 2.45 -15.13
N LEU A 328 -12.02 2.53 -14.05
CA LEU A 328 -11.71 3.79 -13.37
C LEU A 328 -10.42 4.39 -13.91
N HIS A 329 -10.37 5.71 -14.00
CA HIS A 329 -9.14 6.46 -14.20
C HIS A 329 -8.84 7.27 -12.95
N ILE A 330 -7.78 6.91 -12.22
CA ILE A 330 -7.45 7.45 -10.91
C ILE A 330 -6.15 8.25 -10.99
N SER A 331 -6.20 9.48 -10.53
CA SER A 331 -5.03 10.32 -10.25
C SER A 331 -5.02 10.72 -8.78
N SER A 332 -3.84 10.68 -8.17
CA SER A 332 -3.64 11.02 -6.77
C SER A 332 -2.51 12.03 -6.61
N ALA A 333 -2.80 13.12 -5.92
CA ALA A 333 -1.82 14.09 -5.40
C ALA A 333 -1.66 13.96 -3.88
N VAL A 334 -2.07 12.83 -3.30
CA VAL A 334 -1.85 12.54 -1.88
C VAL A 334 -0.34 12.42 -1.67
N ASP A 335 0.22 13.19 -0.74
CA ASP A 335 1.67 13.21 -0.48
C ASP A 335 2.08 12.55 0.84
N THR A 336 1.13 12.39 1.77
CA THR A 336 1.36 11.76 3.07
C THR A 336 0.27 10.77 3.45
N ILE A 337 0.65 9.79 4.26
CA ILE A 337 -0.26 8.84 4.90
C ILE A 337 0.05 8.75 6.39
N GLU A 338 -0.97 8.38 7.16
CA GLU A 338 -0.84 8.09 8.57
C GLU A 338 -0.12 6.76 8.81
N VAL A 339 -0.66 5.64 8.28
CA VAL A 339 -0.11 4.29 8.55
C VAL A 339 0.04 3.48 7.28
N ARG A 340 1.28 3.10 6.96
CA ARG A 340 1.53 2.17 5.84
C ARG A 340 0.96 0.77 6.10
N ASP A 341 0.98 0.29 7.34
CA ASP A 341 0.51 -1.06 7.70
C ASP A 341 -1.02 -1.18 7.60
N HIS A 342 -1.74 -0.05 7.62
CA HIS A 342 -3.17 0.00 7.31
C HIS A 342 -3.46 0.28 5.83
N TYR A 343 -2.42 0.39 5.01
CA TYR A 343 -2.53 0.72 3.58
C TYR A 343 -3.28 2.03 3.36
N ASP A 344 -2.97 3.05 4.16
CA ASP A 344 -3.68 4.32 4.09
C ASP A 344 -3.47 5.08 2.78
N GLY A 345 -2.39 4.76 2.05
CA GLY A 345 -2.11 5.26 0.71
C GLY A 345 -2.59 4.34 -0.41
N ALA A 346 -3.42 3.33 -0.13
CA ALA A 346 -4.06 2.52 -1.15
C ALA A 346 -5.14 3.31 -1.89
N LEU A 347 -5.12 3.31 -3.22
CA LEU A 347 -6.11 4.06 -4.02
C LEU A 347 -7.42 3.31 -4.16
N ILE A 348 -7.34 2.00 -4.36
CA ILE A 348 -8.47 1.08 -4.21
C ILE A 348 -8.18 0.21 -2.99
N HIS A 349 -8.95 0.39 -1.94
CA HIS A 349 -8.77 -0.30 -0.67
C HIS A 349 -10.02 -1.11 -0.33
N VAL A 350 -9.92 -2.43 -0.40
CA VAL A 350 -11.00 -3.36 -0.07
C VAL A 350 -10.61 -4.15 1.18
N ALA A 351 -11.07 -3.70 2.34
CA ALA A 351 -10.78 -4.35 3.61
C ALA A 351 -11.98 -5.23 4.05
N ASN A 352 -11.74 -6.53 4.23
CA ASN A 352 -12.72 -7.39 4.89
C ASN A 352 -12.33 -7.60 6.35
N GLY A 353 -13.28 -7.38 7.26
CA GLY A 353 -13.15 -7.90 8.62
C GLY A 353 -13.18 -9.42 8.65
N SER A 354 -12.97 -9.99 9.83
CA SER A 354 -12.61 -11.40 10.05
C SER A 354 -13.64 -12.47 9.67
N ALA A 355 -14.80 -12.19 9.05
CA ALA A 355 -15.87 -13.20 8.98
C ALA A 355 -16.78 -13.33 7.74
N VAL A 356 -16.85 -12.44 6.72
CA VAL A 356 -17.64 -12.75 5.49
C VAL A 356 -17.07 -12.13 4.19
N GLY A 357 -17.00 -12.96 3.13
CA GLY A 357 -16.94 -12.80 1.66
C GLY A 357 -15.84 -11.99 0.93
N THR A 358 -15.37 -12.50 -0.23
CA THR A 358 -14.95 -11.67 -1.39
C THR A 358 -14.87 -12.48 -2.69
N ALA A 359 -15.82 -12.37 -3.62
CA ALA A 359 -15.48 -12.47 -5.04
C ALA A 359 -16.08 -11.26 -5.74
N GLY A 360 -15.50 -10.10 -5.42
CA GLY A 360 -15.55 -8.99 -6.34
C GLY A 360 -14.43 -9.09 -7.39
N ALA A 361 -14.56 -8.33 -8.46
CA ALA A 361 -13.51 -8.18 -9.47
C ALA A 361 -13.00 -6.73 -9.49
N ILE A 362 -11.69 -6.56 -9.58
CA ILE A 362 -11.05 -5.24 -9.70
C ILE A 362 -10.28 -5.22 -11.02
N TYR A 363 -10.82 -4.55 -12.04
CA TYR A 363 -10.28 -4.70 -13.39
C TYR A 363 -10.36 -3.48 -14.30
N ASN A 364 -9.54 -3.44 -15.35
CA ASN A 364 -9.50 -2.35 -16.32
C ASN A 364 -9.32 -0.96 -15.70
N ASN A 365 -8.74 -0.86 -14.50
CA ASN A 365 -8.47 0.44 -13.89
C ASN A 365 -7.13 0.99 -14.37
N VAL A 366 -7.07 2.29 -14.54
CA VAL A 366 -5.85 3.05 -14.81
C VAL A 366 -5.54 3.88 -13.56
N ILE A 367 -4.39 3.64 -12.96
CA ILE A 367 -3.85 4.36 -11.81
C ILE A 367 -2.57 5.06 -12.27
N ASP A 368 -2.59 6.38 -12.37
CA ASP A 368 -1.47 7.14 -12.93
C ASP A 368 -0.46 7.60 -11.88
N SER A 369 -0.91 7.74 -10.63
CA SER A 369 -0.07 8.20 -9.52
C SER A 369 -0.61 7.71 -8.18
N GLY A 370 0.27 7.68 -7.19
CA GLY A 370 -0.02 7.29 -5.81
C GLY A 370 1.26 7.09 -5.02
N ILE A 371 1.19 7.18 -3.70
CA ILE A 371 2.38 7.23 -2.82
C ILE A 371 2.66 5.95 -2.02
N GLN A 372 1.77 4.95 -2.11
CA GLN A 372 1.98 3.68 -1.43
C GLN A 372 1.47 2.50 -2.27
N THR A 373 0.14 2.33 -2.39
CA THR A 373 -0.44 1.12 -2.98
C THR A 373 -1.49 1.46 -4.02
N GLY A 374 -1.51 0.72 -5.13
CA GLY A 374 -2.55 0.87 -6.14
C GLY A 374 -3.83 0.21 -5.66
N ILE A 375 -3.76 -1.10 -5.49
CA ILE A 375 -4.89 -1.96 -5.10
C ILE A 375 -4.50 -2.75 -3.86
N PHE A 376 -5.27 -2.62 -2.79
CA PHE A 376 -5.16 -3.43 -1.59
C PHE A 376 -6.44 -4.25 -1.38
N VAL A 377 -6.27 -5.54 -1.13
CA VAL A 377 -7.36 -6.45 -0.75
C VAL A 377 -6.99 -7.25 0.49
N ASN A 378 -7.83 -7.21 1.52
CA ASN A 378 -7.61 -7.94 2.76
C ASN A 378 -8.55 -9.15 2.92
N ARG A 379 -7.99 -10.28 3.35
CA ARG A 379 -8.60 -11.53 3.82
C ARG A 379 -9.72 -12.11 2.93
N PRO A 380 -9.40 -12.62 1.73
CA PRO A 380 -10.29 -13.52 1.00
C PRO A 380 -10.67 -14.75 1.84
N LEU A 381 -11.97 -15.05 1.98
CA LEU A 381 -12.44 -16.01 3.00
C LEU A 381 -12.70 -17.43 2.52
N SER A 382 -12.71 -17.68 1.21
CA SER A 382 -12.84 -19.05 0.68
C SER A 382 -12.21 -19.16 -0.70
N ALA A 383 -11.77 -20.36 -1.08
CA ALA A 383 -11.27 -20.62 -2.43
C ALA A 383 -12.32 -20.34 -3.53
N ALA A 384 -13.62 -20.51 -3.21
CA ALA A 384 -14.73 -20.20 -4.12
C ALA A 384 -14.96 -18.70 -4.29
N THR A 385 -14.47 -17.90 -3.35
CA THR A 385 -14.56 -16.45 -3.34
C THR A 385 -13.14 -15.89 -3.32
N ARG A 386 -12.40 -16.11 -4.40
CA ARG A 386 -11.13 -15.42 -4.61
C ARG A 386 -11.40 -14.17 -5.44
N PRO A 387 -10.88 -13.00 -5.04
CA PRO A 387 -10.97 -11.80 -5.86
C PRO A 387 -10.17 -12.00 -7.15
N ASN A 388 -10.71 -11.51 -8.26
CA ASN A 388 -9.99 -11.42 -9.53
C ASN A 388 -9.51 -9.98 -9.69
N ILE A 389 -8.20 -9.79 -9.85
CA ILE A 389 -7.56 -8.48 -10.04
C ILE A 389 -6.86 -8.52 -11.38
N TYR A 390 -7.42 -7.90 -12.41
CA TYR A 390 -6.92 -8.09 -13.77
C TYR A 390 -7.02 -6.90 -14.71
N ASN A 391 -6.15 -6.87 -15.74
CA ASN A 391 -6.13 -5.81 -16.76
C ASN A 391 -6.03 -4.39 -16.18
N ASN A 392 -5.46 -4.22 -14.99
CA ASN A 392 -5.21 -2.89 -14.43
C ASN A 392 -3.85 -2.38 -14.94
N ASN A 393 -3.77 -1.08 -15.21
CA ASN A 393 -2.53 -0.37 -15.52
C ASN A 393 -2.18 0.53 -14.34
N ILE A 394 -1.06 0.26 -13.67
CA ILE A 394 -0.71 0.89 -12.39
C ILE A 394 0.67 1.53 -12.47
N THR A 395 0.70 2.84 -12.20
CA THR A 395 1.89 3.65 -12.02
C THR A 395 1.83 4.32 -10.65
N LEU A 396 2.91 4.22 -9.88
CA LEU A 396 3.02 4.82 -8.56
C LEU A 396 4.34 5.56 -8.42
N GLN A 397 4.36 6.53 -7.51
CA GLN A 397 5.53 7.31 -7.11
C GLN A 397 5.68 7.15 -5.60
N SER A 398 5.86 5.90 -5.18
CA SER A 398 5.84 5.56 -3.78
C SER A 398 6.89 6.31 -2.97
N LYS A 399 6.48 6.65 -1.75
CA LYS A 399 7.31 7.29 -0.74
C LYS A 399 7.33 6.50 0.57
N TYR A 400 6.72 5.31 0.62
CA TYR A 400 6.57 4.50 1.84
C TYR A 400 7.01 3.06 1.62
N THR A 401 7.24 2.30 2.70
CA THR A 401 7.50 0.86 2.59
C THR A 401 6.20 0.07 2.45
N ASN A 402 6.31 -1.21 2.08
CA ASN A 402 5.19 -2.10 1.71
C ASN A 402 4.27 -1.51 0.63
N ASP A 403 4.87 -0.76 -0.27
CA ASP A 403 4.29 -0.03 -1.39
C ASP A 403 4.11 -0.89 -2.64
N PHE A 404 3.33 -1.94 -2.52
CA PHE A 404 3.00 -2.79 -3.66
C PHE A 404 1.93 -2.13 -4.53
N ALA A 405 2.11 -2.20 -5.85
CA ALA A 405 1.07 -1.85 -6.81
C ALA A 405 -0.21 -2.67 -6.56
N ILE A 406 -0.05 -3.97 -6.24
CA ILE A 406 -1.13 -4.86 -5.84
C ILE A 406 -0.71 -5.62 -4.58
N ALA A 407 -1.44 -5.42 -3.48
CA ALA A 407 -1.25 -6.15 -2.23
C ALA A 407 -2.48 -6.96 -1.87
N VAL A 408 -2.29 -8.25 -1.60
CA VAL A 408 -3.34 -9.16 -1.14
C VAL A 408 -2.88 -9.82 0.16
N TYR A 409 -3.65 -9.63 1.22
CA TYR A 409 -3.28 -10.04 2.57
C TYR A 409 -4.19 -11.12 3.14
N GLY A 410 -3.61 -12.22 3.60
CA GLY A 410 -4.28 -13.31 4.33
C GLY A 410 -5.29 -14.14 3.54
N GLY A 411 -5.81 -15.20 4.18
CA GLY A 411 -6.95 -15.96 3.68
C GLY A 411 -6.65 -16.84 2.45
N TYR A 412 -7.56 -16.87 1.47
CA TYR A 412 -7.52 -17.75 0.30
C TYR A 412 -6.86 -17.15 -0.96
N GLY A 413 -5.99 -16.14 -0.84
CA GLY A 413 -5.32 -15.53 -2.01
C GLY A 413 -6.24 -14.88 -3.04
N ALA A 414 -5.65 -14.43 -4.14
CA ALA A 414 -6.34 -13.80 -5.26
C ALA A 414 -5.88 -14.37 -6.59
N ASN A 415 -6.67 -14.19 -7.64
CA ASN A 415 -6.22 -14.37 -9.01
C ASN A 415 -5.79 -13.01 -9.57
N VAL A 416 -4.48 -12.82 -9.75
CA VAL A 416 -3.89 -11.57 -10.23
C VAL A 416 -3.34 -11.79 -11.63
N TYR A 417 -3.99 -11.26 -12.66
CA TYR A 417 -3.58 -11.55 -14.04
C TYR A 417 -3.78 -10.44 -15.06
N GLY A 418 -2.97 -10.43 -16.13
CA GLY A 418 -3.13 -9.44 -17.21
C GLY A 418 -2.86 -8.00 -16.79
N ASN A 419 -2.30 -7.74 -15.60
CA ASN A 419 -2.02 -6.38 -15.15
C ASN A 419 -0.71 -5.87 -15.74
N THR A 420 -0.61 -4.55 -15.92
CA THR A 420 0.61 -3.85 -16.27
C THR A 420 1.01 -2.93 -15.11
N ILE A 421 2.22 -3.11 -14.59
CA ILE A 421 2.79 -2.29 -13.50
C ILE A 421 3.99 -1.54 -14.06
N ASN A 422 3.93 -0.21 -14.04
CA ASN A 422 4.86 0.70 -14.74
C ASN A 422 5.70 1.54 -13.74
N CYS A 423 6.32 0.87 -12.76
CA CYS A 423 7.16 1.48 -11.73
C CYS A 423 8.66 1.22 -11.94
N GLY A 424 9.08 0.85 -13.15
CA GLY A 424 10.46 0.40 -13.42
C GLY A 424 11.40 1.49 -13.89
N ASN A 425 10.97 2.75 -13.95
CA ASN A 425 11.63 3.79 -14.74
C ASN A 425 11.25 5.21 -14.29
N GLY A 426 12.19 6.15 -14.51
CA GLY A 426 11.99 7.57 -14.24
C GLY A 426 11.74 7.88 -12.77
N PHE A 427 10.65 8.60 -12.48
CA PHE A 427 10.25 8.96 -11.11
C PHE A 427 9.25 7.97 -10.49
N ASN A 428 8.84 6.93 -11.22
CA ASN A 428 7.80 6.02 -10.77
C ASN A 428 8.41 4.92 -9.91
N SER A 429 8.04 4.79 -8.65
CA SER A 429 8.62 3.82 -7.71
C SER A 429 7.52 3.00 -7.07
N CYS A 430 7.66 1.68 -7.07
CA CYS A 430 6.83 0.78 -6.28
C CYS A 430 7.38 -0.65 -6.31
N ARG A 431 6.81 -1.50 -5.46
CA ARG A 431 6.88 -2.95 -5.60
C ARG A 431 5.71 -3.43 -6.47
N GLY A 432 5.81 -4.61 -7.06
CA GLY A 432 4.80 -5.14 -7.96
C GLY A 432 3.65 -5.80 -7.20
N VAL A 433 3.63 -7.13 -7.20
CA VAL A 433 2.54 -7.92 -6.59
C VAL A 433 2.98 -8.54 -5.27
N HIS A 434 2.18 -8.42 -4.21
CA HIS A 434 2.33 -9.14 -2.95
C HIS A 434 1.15 -10.07 -2.71
N LEU A 435 1.42 -11.36 -2.50
CA LEU A 435 0.47 -12.31 -1.94
C LEU A 435 0.97 -12.80 -0.58
N GLU A 436 0.31 -12.39 0.50
CA GLU A 436 0.63 -12.80 1.87
C GLU A 436 -0.39 -13.79 2.44
N GLY A 437 0.07 -14.82 3.14
CA GLY A 437 -0.74 -15.73 3.94
C GLY A 437 -1.86 -16.41 3.15
N SER A 438 -1.64 -16.63 1.85
CA SER A 438 -2.68 -17.04 0.91
C SER A 438 -2.71 -18.55 0.66
N ASP A 439 -3.91 -19.15 0.66
CA ASP A 439 -4.12 -20.53 0.16
C ASP A 439 -4.68 -20.50 -1.26
N GLY A 440 -3.83 -20.84 -2.24
CA GLY A 440 -4.14 -21.04 -3.65
C GLY A 440 -4.28 -19.78 -4.51
N GLY A 441 -3.59 -18.70 -4.16
CA GLY A 441 -3.51 -17.54 -5.05
C GLY A 441 -2.82 -17.88 -6.39
N THR A 442 -3.14 -17.13 -7.44
CA THR A 442 -2.42 -17.21 -8.71
C THR A 442 -1.93 -15.83 -9.15
N VAL A 443 -0.71 -15.74 -9.68
CA VAL A 443 -0.17 -14.53 -10.30
C VAL A 443 0.30 -14.90 -11.70
N ASN A 444 -0.41 -14.47 -12.74
CA ASN A 444 -0.07 -14.87 -14.10
C ASN A 444 -0.31 -13.85 -15.19
N ASN A 445 0.41 -13.96 -16.32
CA ASN A 445 0.22 -13.10 -17.49
C ASN A 445 0.33 -11.59 -17.16
N ASN A 446 1.10 -11.20 -16.13
CA ASN A 446 1.32 -9.80 -15.80
C ASN A 446 2.62 -9.28 -16.45
N ILE A 447 2.65 -7.99 -16.77
CA ILE A 447 3.85 -7.25 -17.17
C ILE A 447 4.22 -6.32 -16.02
N ILE A 448 5.36 -6.55 -15.38
CA ILE A 448 5.73 -5.90 -14.12
C ILE A 448 7.09 -5.24 -14.26
N GLY A 449 7.14 -3.90 -14.29
CA GLY A 449 8.35 -3.11 -14.13
C GLY A 449 8.41 -2.51 -12.74
N VAL A 450 9.49 -2.76 -12.00
CA VAL A 450 9.70 -2.19 -10.66
C VAL A 450 11.10 -1.62 -10.51
N HIS A 451 11.21 -0.52 -9.79
CA HIS A 451 12.42 0.03 -9.24
C HIS A 451 12.09 0.69 -7.90
N TYR A 452 13.10 1.01 -7.11
CA TYR A 452 12.91 1.71 -5.86
C TYR A 452 13.80 2.94 -5.81
N LEU A 453 13.19 4.09 -5.55
CA LEU A 453 13.92 5.34 -5.35
C LEU A 453 14.32 5.50 -3.87
N PRO A 454 15.43 6.19 -3.54
CA PRO A 454 15.81 6.43 -2.16
C PRO A 454 15.01 7.59 -1.54
N ASN A 455 13.73 7.68 -1.88
CA ASN A 455 12.78 8.68 -1.44
C ASN A 455 11.75 8.06 -0.48
N ASN A 456 12.11 7.05 0.31
CA ASN A 456 11.25 6.50 1.36
C ASN A 456 11.21 7.34 2.66
N GLN A 457 10.03 7.85 3.04
CA GLN A 457 9.82 8.83 4.12
C GLN A 457 10.12 8.29 5.51
N GLU A 458 10.03 6.97 5.71
CA GLU A 458 10.27 6.31 6.98
C GLU A 458 11.77 6.09 7.23
N TYR A 459 12.52 5.76 6.17
CA TYR A 459 13.93 5.37 6.27
C TYR A 459 14.91 6.44 5.81
N SER A 460 14.44 7.59 5.32
CA SER A 460 15.29 8.69 4.83
C SER A 460 16.30 8.20 3.76
N GLY A 461 15.88 7.26 2.91
CA GLY A 461 16.68 6.63 1.87
C GLY A 461 15.90 5.50 1.21
N CYS A 462 16.57 4.37 0.98
CA CYS A 462 15.91 3.14 0.56
C CYS A 462 15.16 2.51 1.74
N GLY A 463 13.85 2.34 1.61
CA GLY A 463 12.99 1.61 2.55
C GLY A 463 13.05 0.09 2.37
N GLY A 464 14.23 -0.44 2.07
CA GLY A 464 14.41 -1.81 1.61
C GLY A 464 14.56 -1.89 0.09
N TRP A 465 13.99 -2.94 -0.50
CA TRP A 465 14.24 -3.32 -1.89
C TRP A 465 12.94 -3.28 -2.70
N ALA A 466 13.04 -3.04 -4.01
CA ALA A 466 11.95 -3.30 -4.94
C ALA A 466 11.74 -4.80 -5.11
N TYR A 467 10.48 -5.24 -5.19
CA TYR A 467 10.11 -6.63 -5.43
C TYR A 467 9.15 -6.67 -6.62
N GLY A 468 9.43 -7.49 -7.63
CA GLY A 468 8.52 -7.66 -8.77
C GLY A 468 7.29 -8.46 -8.35
N ILE A 469 7.51 -9.68 -7.88
CA ILE A 469 6.49 -10.52 -7.25
C ILE A 469 7.02 -10.99 -5.90
N GLN A 470 6.23 -10.84 -4.84
CA GLN A 470 6.48 -11.40 -3.52
C GLN A 470 5.37 -12.37 -3.15
N ILE A 471 5.76 -13.58 -2.73
CA ILE A 471 4.86 -14.49 -2.02
C ILE A 471 5.38 -14.71 -0.60
N GLU A 472 4.49 -14.52 0.36
CA GLU A 472 4.79 -14.53 1.79
C GLU A 472 3.84 -15.50 2.50
N GLY A 473 4.37 -16.50 3.23
CA GLY A 473 3.57 -17.45 4.01
C GLY A 473 2.46 -18.17 3.23
N SER A 474 2.59 -18.27 1.92
CA SER A 474 1.53 -18.75 1.04
C SER A 474 1.62 -20.26 0.79
N ILE A 475 0.48 -20.88 0.52
CA ILE A 475 0.31 -22.32 0.30
C ILE A 475 -0.45 -22.51 -1.03
N ASN A 476 -0.14 -23.58 -1.78
CA ASN A 476 -0.77 -23.92 -3.05
C ASN A 476 -0.75 -22.78 -4.09
N THR A 477 0.19 -21.83 -3.99
CA THR A 477 0.21 -20.62 -4.82
C THR A 477 0.95 -20.87 -6.13
N GLU A 478 0.42 -20.35 -7.24
CA GLU A 478 0.98 -20.54 -8.57
C GLU A 478 1.38 -19.19 -9.20
N VAL A 479 2.62 -19.08 -9.68
CA VAL A 479 3.15 -17.87 -10.32
C VAL A 479 3.68 -18.24 -11.71
N TYR A 480 3.01 -17.80 -12.78
CA TYR A 480 3.37 -18.24 -14.13
C TYR A 480 3.12 -17.27 -15.27
N SER A 481 3.86 -17.40 -16.37
CA SER A 481 3.67 -16.57 -17.57
C SER A 481 3.73 -15.06 -17.32
N ASN A 482 4.42 -14.62 -16.27
CA ASN A 482 4.67 -13.21 -16.02
C ASN A 482 5.95 -12.76 -16.73
N THR A 483 5.98 -11.50 -17.16
CA THR A 483 7.21 -10.80 -17.53
C THR A 483 7.52 -9.76 -16.47
N VAL A 484 8.63 -9.93 -15.77
CA VAL A 484 9.00 -9.09 -14.63
C VAL A 484 10.38 -8.50 -14.87
N THR A 485 10.50 -7.19 -14.74
CA THR A 485 11.76 -6.45 -14.80
C THR A 485 11.95 -5.67 -13.51
N ALA A 486 12.97 -6.05 -12.75
CA ALA A 486 13.36 -5.40 -11.50
C ALA A 486 14.67 -4.63 -11.71
N ASN A 487 14.62 -3.30 -11.67
CA ASN A 487 15.76 -2.43 -11.87
C ASN A 487 16.33 -1.97 -10.52
N ALA A 488 17.60 -2.26 -10.26
CA ALA A 488 18.33 -1.78 -9.10
C ALA A 488 19.22 -0.60 -9.49
N ASP A 489 18.89 0.60 -9.03
CA ASP A 489 19.74 1.78 -9.16
C ASP A 489 20.35 2.14 -7.82
N GLN A 490 19.81 3.12 -7.09
CA GLN A 490 20.30 3.50 -5.76
C GLN A 490 19.84 2.52 -4.66
N CYS A 491 18.76 1.77 -4.93
CA CYS A 491 18.21 0.75 -4.04
C CYS A 491 18.24 -0.62 -4.71
N GLY A 492 18.32 -1.68 -3.89
CA GLY A 492 18.29 -3.06 -4.38
C GLY A 492 16.94 -3.45 -4.97
N ALA A 493 16.95 -4.44 -5.86
CA ALA A 493 15.74 -4.94 -6.50
C ALA A 493 15.77 -6.47 -6.64
N ILE A 494 14.61 -7.12 -6.49
CA ILE A 494 14.44 -8.56 -6.65
C ILE A 494 13.25 -8.82 -7.58
N ALA A 495 13.43 -9.59 -8.66
CA ALA A 495 12.33 -9.87 -9.59
C ALA A 495 11.28 -10.79 -8.95
N PHE A 496 11.71 -11.87 -8.28
CA PHE A 496 10.85 -12.76 -7.51
C PHE A 496 11.38 -12.95 -6.08
N ARG A 497 10.54 -12.66 -5.08
CA ARG A 497 10.84 -12.85 -3.66
C ARG A 497 9.92 -13.89 -3.05
N TYR A 498 10.50 -14.82 -2.32
CA TYR A 498 9.79 -15.78 -1.48
C TYR A 498 10.13 -15.54 -0.01
N TYR A 499 9.11 -15.46 0.84
CA TYR A 499 9.25 -15.30 2.29
C TYR A 499 8.42 -16.36 3.03
N GLY A 500 9.07 -17.29 3.73
CA GLY A 500 8.41 -18.38 4.45
C GLY A 500 8.50 -18.25 5.97
N PRO A 501 7.54 -17.57 6.66
CA PRO A 501 7.58 -17.38 8.11
C PRO A 501 7.47 -18.73 8.84
N ASP A 502 8.13 -18.84 10.00
CA ASP A 502 8.34 -20.11 10.71
C ASP A 502 7.07 -20.80 11.24
N SER A 503 5.94 -20.10 11.35
CA SER A 503 4.76 -20.59 12.07
C SER A 503 3.74 -21.35 11.21
N THR A 504 3.75 -21.16 9.90
CA THR A 504 2.90 -21.91 8.95
C THR A 504 3.78 -22.37 7.81
N ALA A 505 4.13 -23.66 7.80
CA ALA A 505 4.97 -24.23 6.76
C ALA A 505 4.35 -23.96 5.39
N PRO A 506 4.92 -23.06 4.57
CA PRO A 506 4.41 -22.83 3.24
C PRO A 506 4.60 -24.12 2.43
N GLN A 507 3.66 -24.46 1.55
CA GLN A 507 3.64 -25.76 0.86
C GLN A 507 3.09 -25.62 -0.55
N ASN A 508 3.56 -26.48 -1.46
CA ASN A 508 3.02 -26.63 -2.81
C ASN A 508 2.96 -25.34 -3.63
N ASN A 509 3.92 -24.43 -3.45
CA ASN A 509 4.01 -23.24 -4.29
C ASN A 509 4.78 -23.57 -5.57
N SER A 510 4.31 -23.07 -6.71
CA SER A 510 4.86 -23.36 -8.03
C SER A 510 5.14 -22.06 -8.77
N VAL A 511 6.36 -21.91 -9.27
CA VAL A 511 6.81 -20.74 -10.04
C VAL A 511 7.36 -21.23 -11.37
N HIS A 512 6.66 -20.96 -12.47
CA HIS A 512 7.06 -21.51 -13.77
C HIS A 512 6.68 -20.69 -14.98
N ASP A 513 7.39 -20.93 -16.09
CA ASP A 513 7.09 -20.31 -17.38
C ASP A 513 7.08 -18.77 -17.33
N ASN A 514 7.84 -18.16 -16.40
CA ASN A 514 8.00 -16.70 -16.29
C ASN A 514 9.29 -16.22 -16.96
N ILE A 515 9.32 -14.93 -17.30
CA ILE A 515 10.52 -14.20 -17.70
C ILE A 515 10.85 -13.22 -16.58
N PHE A 516 11.96 -13.45 -15.88
CA PHE A 516 12.46 -12.58 -14.83
C PHE A 516 13.76 -11.90 -15.27
N ASN A 517 13.74 -10.58 -15.34
CA ASN A 517 14.89 -9.73 -15.60
C ASN A 517 15.23 -8.95 -14.32
N ALA A 518 16.47 -9.04 -13.85
CA ALA A 518 16.97 -8.26 -12.73
C ALA A 518 18.20 -7.46 -13.19
N LEU A 519 18.07 -6.15 -13.31
CA LEU A 519 19.10 -5.31 -13.94
C LEU A 519 19.60 -4.26 -12.96
N ALA A 520 20.88 -4.34 -12.60
CA ALA A 520 21.56 -3.26 -11.90
C ALA A 520 21.99 -2.19 -12.91
N VAL A 521 21.72 -0.92 -12.61
CA VAL A 521 22.14 0.20 -13.44
C VAL A 521 23.66 0.24 -13.52
N SER A 522 24.20 0.49 -14.71
CA SER A 522 25.65 0.53 -14.95
C SER A 522 26.32 1.53 -14.01
N GLY A 523 27.32 1.06 -13.26
CA GLY A 523 28.05 1.88 -12.28
C GLY A 523 27.43 1.91 -10.88
N SER A 524 26.23 1.35 -10.69
CA SER A 524 25.65 1.17 -9.35
C SER A 524 26.30 0.02 -8.60
N SER A 525 26.43 0.17 -7.28
CA SER A 525 26.80 -0.90 -6.35
C SER A 525 25.60 -1.72 -5.84
N SER A 526 24.37 -1.28 -6.14
CA SER A 526 23.15 -1.96 -5.71
C SER A 526 23.01 -3.32 -6.38
N ILE A 527 22.33 -4.22 -5.68
CA ILE A 527 22.15 -5.61 -6.12
C ILE A 527 20.80 -5.74 -6.83
N ALA A 528 20.83 -6.32 -8.02
CA ALA A 528 19.65 -6.78 -8.73
C ALA A 528 19.63 -8.32 -8.72
N SER A 529 18.69 -8.91 -7.99
CA SER A 529 18.55 -10.36 -7.85
C SER A 529 17.37 -10.87 -8.67
N VAL A 530 17.54 -11.94 -9.43
CA VAL A 530 16.38 -12.58 -10.08
C VAL A 530 15.47 -13.21 -9.02
N ILE A 531 16.07 -13.96 -8.10
CA ILE A 531 15.37 -14.70 -7.06
C ILE A 531 15.94 -14.31 -5.69
N GLY A 532 15.07 -13.95 -4.76
CA GLY A 532 15.39 -13.73 -3.35
C GLY A 532 14.58 -14.65 -2.48
N VAL A 533 15.24 -15.45 -1.65
CA VAL A 533 14.58 -16.48 -0.85
C VAL A 533 14.91 -16.32 0.63
N ILE A 534 13.87 -16.14 1.44
CA ILE A 534 13.97 -15.74 2.84
C ILE A 534 13.17 -16.71 3.70
N GLN A 535 13.86 -17.39 4.62
CA GLN A 535 13.28 -18.35 5.58
C GLN A 535 12.63 -19.61 4.94
N SER A 536 12.62 -20.71 5.70
CA SER A 536 12.16 -22.11 5.45
C SER A 536 11.89 -22.63 4.00
N PHE A 537 12.51 -23.78 3.63
CA PHE A 537 12.44 -24.33 2.24
C PHE A 537 12.02 -25.78 2.07
N SER A 538 12.04 -26.63 3.09
CA SER A 538 11.89 -28.07 2.84
C SER A 538 10.51 -28.37 2.26
N GLN A 539 10.44 -28.57 0.94
CA GLN A 539 9.27 -28.96 0.12
C GLN A 539 8.25 -27.86 -0.25
N ALA A 540 8.57 -26.59 -0.04
CA ALA A 540 7.58 -25.51 -0.16
C ALA A 540 7.45 -24.87 -1.55
N LEU A 541 8.50 -24.90 -2.36
CA LEU A 541 8.62 -24.09 -3.58
C LEU A 541 9.24 -24.90 -4.73
N SER A 542 8.49 -25.04 -5.82
CA SER A 542 8.94 -25.54 -7.12
C SER A 542 9.25 -24.36 -8.04
N PHE A 543 10.43 -24.35 -8.66
CA PHE A 543 10.85 -23.26 -9.54
C PHE A 543 11.35 -23.81 -10.88
N THR A 544 10.50 -23.78 -11.92
CA THR A 544 10.75 -24.53 -13.16
C THR A 544 10.45 -23.79 -14.45
N ARG A 545 11.17 -24.05 -15.55
CA ARG A 545 10.86 -23.47 -16.87
C ARG A 545 10.82 -21.93 -16.94
N ASN A 546 11.54 -21.25 -16.07
CA ASN A 546 11.63 -19.78 -16.11
C ASN A 546 12.85 -19.34 -16.94
N VAL A 547 12.79 -18.14 -17.51
CA VAL A 547 13.93 -17.43 -18.11
C VAL A 547 14.45 -16.41 -17.10
N LEU A 548 15.72 -16.51 -16.75
CA LEU A 548 16.36 -15.79 -15.65
C LEU A 548 17.51 -14.94 -16.19
N THR A 549 17.26 -13.65 -16.38
CA THR A 549 18.24 -12.71 -16.93
C THR A 549 18.72 -11.76 -15.85
N THR A 550 20.03 -11.62 -15.70
CA THR A 550 20.60 -10.61 -14.79
C THR A 550 21.94 -10.09 -15.30
N ASN A 551 22.36 -8.93 -14.84
CA ASN A 551 23.76 -8.48 -14.91
C ASN A 551 24.43 -8.41 -13.52
N SER A 552 23.75 -8.88 -12.46
CA SER A 552 24.21 -8.84 -11.07
C SER A 552 24.06 -10.22 -10.41
N ASN A 553 22.87 -10.58 -9.91
CA ASN A 553 22.66 -11.78 -9.10
C ASN A 553 21.48 -12.61 -9.63
N TRP A 554 21.64 -13.94 -9.73
CA TRP A 554 20.52 -14.85 -10.03
C TRP A 554 19.80 -15.31 -8.77
N LEU A 555 20.53 -15.62 -7.69
CA LEU A 555 19.97 -16.19 -6.47
C LEU A 555 20.57 -15.57 -5.22
N GLN A 556 19.69 -15.01 -4.38
CA GLN A 556 20.01 -14.53 -3.04
C GLN A 556 19.27 -15.35 -1.98
N LEU A 557 20.01 -15.94 -1.05
CA LEU A 557 19.50 -16.76 0.05
C LEU A 557 19.72 -16.08 1.41
N GLY A 558 18.96 -16.49 2.42
CA GLY A 558 19.41 -16.40 3.83
C GLY A 558 18.93 -15.21 4.67
N LEU A 559 18.09 -14.30 4.15
CA LEU A 559 17.76 -13.01 4.80
C LEU A 559 16.93 -13.08 6.13
N GLY A 560 17.06 -14.10 6.99
CA GLY A 560 16.27 -14.24 8.22
C GLY A 560 16.85 -15.16 9.30
N VAL A 561 16.27 -15.09 10.51
CA VAL A 561 16.88 -15.45 11.81
C VAL A 561 16.59 -16.87 12.36
N THR A 562 16.34 -17.87 11.52
CA THR A 562 15.65 -19.09 12.00
C THR A 562 16.61 -20.28 12.19
N THR A 563 16.50 -20.94 13.36
CA THR A 563 17.50 -21.84 13.99
C THR A 563 17.41 -23.31 13.60
N SER A 564 16.50 -23.66 12.71
CA SER A 564 16.40 -25.01 12.18
C SER A 564 15.95 -24.92 10.74
N LEU A 565 16.58 -25.69 9.83
CA LEU A 565 15.93 -26.40 8.73
C LEU A 565 16.94 -26.95 7.73
N ASP A 566 16.61 -28.13 7.20
CA ASP A 566 17.23 -28.75 6.05
C ASP A 566 16.81 -27.97 4.79
N ARG A 567 17.66 -27.03 4.37
CA ARG A 567 17.40 -26.09 3.27
C ARG A 567 17.82 -26.70 1.93
N SER A 568 17.00 -27.59 1.38
CA SER A 568 17.12 -28.00 -0.03
C SER A 568 16.20 -27.13 -0.90
N PHE A 569 16.78 -26.53 -1.93
CA PHE A 569 16.06 -25.77 -2.95
C PHE A 569 16.39 -26.37 -4.31
N THR A 570 15.36 -26.71 -5.09
CA THR A 570 15.54 -27.31 -6.41
C THR A 570 15.00 -26.38 -7.49
N MET A 571 15.85 -26.06 -8.46
CA MET A 571 15.50 -25.33 -9.67
C MET A 571 15.66 -26.26 -10.86
N ASP A 572 14.57 -26.51 -11.58
CA ASP A 572 14.55 -27.50 -12.66
C ASP A 572 14.16 -26.90 -14.01
N ASN A 573 14.91 -27.20 -15.06
CA ASN A 573 14.57 -26.82 -16.43
C ASN A 573 14.41 -25.29 -16.66
N ASN A 574 15.15 -24.44 -15.94
CA ASN A 574 15.19 -22.99 -16.15
C ASN A 574 16.28 -22.61 -17.16
N THR A 575 16.13 -21.45 -17.80
CA THR A 575 17.14 -20.86 -18.70
C THR A 575 17.81 -19.67 -18.02
N TYR A 576 19.13 -19.71 -17.86
CA TYR A 576 19.93 -18.63 -17.27
C TYR A 576 20.59 -17.79 -18.36
N GLN A 577 20.44 -16.48 -18.29
CA GLN A 577 21.01 -15.52 -19.23
C GLN A 577 21.76 -14.42 -18.48
N LEU A 578 22.86 -13.96 -19.08
CA LEU A 578 23.65 -12.84 -18.59
C LEU A 578 23.40 -11.63 -19.48
N SER A 579 23.06 -10.51 -18.86
CA SER A 579 22.99 -9.20 -19.49
C SER A 579 24.30 -8.44 -19.27
N TYR A 580 24.69 -7.63 -20.26
CA TYR A 580 25.92 -6.84 -20.24
C TYR A 580 25.62 -5.33 -20.27
N PRO A 581 26.49 -4.49 -19.67
CA PRO A 581 27.70 -4.86 -18.91
C PRO A 581 27.37 -5.49 -17.54
N LYS A 582 28.29 -6.32 -17.02
CA LYS A 582 28.21 -6.84 -15.65
C LYS A 582 28.23 -5.68 -14.66
N ALA A 583 27.41 -5.78 -13.62
CA ALA A 583 27.39 -4.84 -12.50
C ALA A 583 28.72 -4.86 -11.73
N ILE A 584 29.03 -3.77 -11.01
CA ILE A 584 30.21 -3.70 -10.14
C ILE A 584 30.13 -4.81 -9.07
N SER A 585 28.93 -4.99 -8.52
CA SER A 585 28.59 -6.05 -7.56
C SER A 585 28.06 -7.31 -8.26
N TYR A 586 28.84 -7.89 -9.17
CA TYR A 586 28.45 -9.14 -9.84
C TYR A 586 28.76 -10.35 -8.94
N TYR A 587 27.74 -10.74 -8.18
CA TYR A 587 27.74 -11.92 -7.33
C TYR A 587 26.56 -12.80 -7.74
N PRO A 588 26.75 -13.72 -8.69
CA PRO A 588 25.65 -14.47 -9.29
C PRO A 588 24.87 -15.31 -8.29
N LEU A 589 25.50 -15.67 -7.16
CA LEU A 589 24.90 -16.41 -6.07
C LEU A 589 25.36 -15.81 -4.73
N THR A 590 24.43 -15.33 -3.94
CA THR A 590 24.71 -14.80 -2.59
C THR A 590 23.92 -15.55 -1.53
N ASP A 591 24.55 -15.76 -0.38
CA ASP A 591 23.89 -16.19 0.84
C ASP A 591 24.18 -15.14 1.91
N GLN A 592 23.15 -14.59 2.53
CA GLN A 592 23.27 -13.48 3.46
C GLN A 592 22.67 -13.86 4.81
N ALA A 593 23.49 -14.04 5.84
CA ALA A 593 23.04 -14.33 7.19
C ALA A 593 23.10 -13.07 8.07
N TYR A 594 21.95 -12.67 8.64
CA TYR A 594 21.89 -11.60 9.63
C TYR A 594 22.16 -12.14 11.03
N ALA A 595 23.22 -11.63 11.68
CA ALA A 595 23.38 -11.53 13.14
C ALA A 595 23.68 -12.79 14.00
N TYR A 596 24.16 -13.90 13.44
CA TYR A 596 24.49 -15.09 14.26
C TYR A 596 25.88 -15.67 14.03
N ALA A 597 26.32 -16.45 15.02
CA ALA A 597 27.63 -17.08 15.05
C ALA A 597 27.90 -17.93 13.79
N PRO A 598 29.14 -17.93 13.28
CA PRO A 598 29.54 -18.76 12.14
C PRO A 598 29.19 -20.25 12.38
N GLY A 599 28.39 -20.86 11.52
CA GLY A 599 28.18 -22.33 11.50
C GLY A 599 26.74 -22.85 11.33
N ASP A 600 25.72 -22.04 11.65
CA ASP A 600 24.36 -22.57 11.86
C ASP A 600 23.33 -22.30 10.73
N TYR A 601 23.64 -21.49 9.71
CA TYR A 601 22.56 -20.87 8.89
C TYR A 601 22.67 -20.96 7.36
N ALA A 602 23.70 -21.59 6.81
CA ALA A 602 23.83 -21.66 5.36
C ALA A 602 22.84 -22.64 4.73
N ALA A 603 22.30 -22.30 3.56
CA ALA A 603 21.54 -23.26 2.77
C ALA A 603 22.43 -24.49 2.48
N ARG A 604 21.99 -25.71 2.82
CA ARG A 604 22.91 -26.85 2.73
C ARG A 604 23.04 -27.37 1.30
N ASN A 605 21.96 -27.36 0.51
CA ASN A 605 21.94 -27.93 -0.82
C ASN A 605 21.05 -27.12 -1.80
N VAL A 606 21.66 -26.44 -2.77
CA VAL A 606 20.94 -25.91 -3.95
C VAL A 606 21.13 -26.90 -5.10
N THR A 607 20.04 -27.45 -5.62
CA THR A 607 20.08 -28.37 -6.76
C THR A 607 19.60 -27.65 -8.01
N LEU A 608 20.47 -27.54 -9.01
CA LEU A 608 20.17 -27.01 -10.33
C LEU A 608 20.08 -28.18 -11.31
N SER A 609 18.86 -28.60 -11.65
CA SER A 609 18.62 -29.76 -12.50
C SER A 609 18.14 -29.35 -13.90
N ASN A 610 18.67 -30.00 -14.94
CA ASN A 610 18.21 -29.86 -16.32
C ASN A 610 18.15 -28.40 -16.84
N ASN A 611 18.93 -27.48 -16.28
CA ASN A 611 18.88 -26.07 -16.65
C ASN A 611 19.68 -25.78 -17.93
N ILE A 612 19.24 -24.77 -18.68
CA ILE A 612 19.92 -24.27 -19.88
C ILE A 612 20.72 -23.02 -19.49
N TYR A 613 21.98 -22.94 -19.92
CA TYR A 613 22.84 -21.78 -19.71
C TYR A 613 23.08 -21.08 -21.05
N GLY A 614 22.76 -19.79 -21.12
CA GLY A 614 22.79 -19.01 -22.37
C GLY A 614 24.16 -19.01 -23.06
N ASP A 615 25.25 -19.11 -22.29
CA ASP A 615 26.59 -19.34 -22.78
C ASP A 615 27.48 -20.08 -21.75
N ALA A 616 28.72 -20.37 -22.16
CA ALA A 616 29.71 -21.04 -21.30
C ALA A 616 30.15 -20.19 -20.10
N THR A 617 30.09 -18.85 -20.19
CA THR A 617 30.44 -17.93 -19.10
C THR A 617 29.38 -18.01 -18.00
N VAL A 618 28.09 -18.03 -18.32
CA VAL A 618 27.00 -18.20 -17.35
C VAL A 618 27.19 -19.49 -16.55
N ARG A 619 27.43 -20.61 -17.23
CA ARG A 619 27.66 -21.91 -16.57
C ARG A 619 28.90 -21.88 -15.68
N ASN A 620 29.99 -21.28 -16.16
CA ASN A 620 31.23 -21.15 -15.40
C ASN A 620 31.04 -20.29 -14.14
N ASP A 621 30.32 -19.18 -14.26
CA ASP A 621 30.07 -18.25 -13.16
C ASP A 621 29.22 -18.90 -12.05
N ILE A 622 28.23 -19.72 -12.40
CA ILE A 622 27.39 -20.45 -11.44
C ILE A 622 28.17 -21.59 -10.75
N SER A 623 29.02 -22.30 -11.49
CA SER A 623 29.75 -23.46 -10.97
C SER A 623 30.99 -23.09 -10.13
N THR A 624 31.62 -21.95 -10.39
CA THR A 624 32.88 -21.57 -9.74
C THR A 624 32.65 -21.00 -8.33
N ALA A 625 33.39 -21.52 -7.35
CA ALA A 625 33.26 -21.11 -5.93
C ALA A 625 33.54 -19.61 -5.70
N GLN A 626 34.42 -18.99 -6.50
CA GLN A 626 34.78 -17.58 -6.40
C GLN A 626 33.58 -16.62 -6.50
N PHE A 627 32.51 -17.06 -7.17
CA PHE A 627 31.32 -16.25 -7.39
C PHE A 627 30.19 -16.54 -6.40
N ARG A 628 30.46 -17.38 -5.39
CA ARG A 628 29.58 -17.63 -4.26
C ARG A 628 30.04 -16.76 -3.11
N THR A 629 29.23 -15.77 -2.76
CA THR A 629 29.58 -14.86 -1.67
C THR A 629 28.66 -15.12 -0.49
N TYR A 630 29.24 -15.39 0.67
CA TYR A 630 28.50 -15.41 1.92
C TYR A 630 28.73 -14.11 2.68
N TYR A 631 27.66 -13.36 2.90
CA TYR A 631 27.67 -12.16 3.71
C TYR A 631 27.20 -12.51 5.11
N SER A 632 28.07 -12.32 6.10
CA SER A 632 27.66 -12.29 7.51
C SER A 632 27.94 -10.93 8.12
N SER A 633 27.29 -10.65 9.25
CA SER A 633 27.65 -9.53 10.12
C SER A 633 29.10 -9.59 10.62
N TYR A 634 29.81 -10.71 10.43
CA TYR A 634 31.21 -10.92 10.84
C TYR A 634 32.21 -10.84 9.69
N GLY A 635 31.75 -10.56 8.46
CA GLY A 635 32.58 -10.49 7.26
C GLY A 635 32.12 -11.42 6.15
N ILE A 636 32.91 -11.43 5.07
CA ILE A 636 32.68 -12.26 3.90
C ILE A 636 33.47 -13.56 4.07
N ASP A 637 32.77 -14.69 4.25
CA ASP A 637 33.37 -16.02 4.17
C ASP A 637 33.09 -16.64 2.79
N GLN A 638 33.99 -17.47 2.27
CA GLN A 638 33.90 -17.99 0.90
C GLN A 638 33.23 -19.39 0.78
N TYR A 639 32.70 -19.98 1.86
CA TYR A 639 32.43 -21.44 1.87
C TYR A 639 31.12 -21.88 2.54
N ALA A 640 29.97 -21.33 2.15
CA ALA A 640 28.74 -21.60 2.90
C ALA A 640 27.82 -22.72 2.35
N PHE A 641 27.76 -23.00 1.04
CA PHE A 641 26.72 -23.93 0.53
C PHE A 641 27.12 -24.82 -0.66
N ASN A 642 26.59 -26.05 -0.65
CA ASN A 642 26.76 -27.01 -1.74
C ASN A 642 25.79 -26.70 -2.88
N ILE A 643 26.34 -26.59 -4.09
CA ILE A 643 25.55 -26.53 -5.33
C ILE A 643 25.75 -27.85 -6.04
N VAL A 644 24.64 -28.54 -6.30
CA VAL A 644 24.61 -29.75 -7.11
C VAL A 644 24.02 -29.36 -8.46
N ILE A 645 24.85 -29.38 -9.50
CA ILE A 645 24.39 -29.18 -10.88
C ILE A 645 24.19 -30.58 -11.48
N THR A 646 22.96 -30.88 -11.90
CA THR A 646 22.67 -32.07 -12.71
C THR A 646 22.32 -31.62 -14.11
N GLU A 647 23.13 -32.05 -15.07
CA GLU A 647 22.94 -31.73 -16.48
C GLU A 647 21.82 -32.60 -17.05
N ALA A 648 21.03 -32.03 -17.96
CA ALA A 648 20.15 -32.84 -18.80
C ALA A 648 21.01 -33.85 -19.56
N SER A 649 20.52 -35.08 -19.73
CA SER A 649 21.13 -36.02 -20.66
C SER A 649 21.19 -35.33 -22.04
N SER A 650 22.33 -35.46 -22.73
CA SER A 650 22.77 -34.61 -23.84
C SER A 650 21.93 -34.68 -25.14
N GLY A 651 20.61 -34.91 -25.05
CA GLY A 651 19.67 -35.07 -26.15
C GLY A 651 18.67 -33.92 -26.39
N ASP A 652 18.47 -32.99 -25.44
CA ASP A 652 17.53 -31.87 -25.56
C ASP A 652 18.27 -30.52 -25.55
N THR A 653 18.77 -30.06 -26.70
CA THR A 653 19.65 -28.86 -26.79
C THR A 653 19.09 -27.69 -27.59
N ALA A 654 17.81 -27.70 -27.95
CA ALA A 654 17.19 -26.52 -28.55
C ALA A 654 16.47 -25.69 -27.46
N PRO A 655 16.95 -24.47 -27.12
CA PRO A 655 16.16 -23.59 -26.27
C PRO A 655 14.79 -23.35 -26.93
N PRO A 656 13.68 -23.33 -26.17
CA PRO A 656 12.38 -22.99 -26.72
C PRO A 656 12.49 -21.63 -27.43
N SER A 657 12.03 -21.57 -28.68
CA SER A 657 12.04 -20.33 -29.45
C SER A 657 11.30 -19.26 -28.64
N SER A 658 11.98 -18.14 -28.38
CA SER A 658 11.38 -16.95 -27.78
C SER A 658 10.03 -16.65 -28.45
N PRO A 659 8.95 -16.38 -27.70
CA PRO A 659 7.69 -15.93 -28.28
C PRO A 659 7.91 -14.55 -28.92
N THR A 660 8.28 -14.55 -30.20
CA THR A 660 8.35 -13.34 -31.04
C THR A 660 6.93 -12.85 -31.32
N GLY A 661 6.30 -12.18 -30.35
CA GLY A 661 4.89 -11.79 -30.46
C GLY A 661 4.35 -10.77 -29.47
N LEU A 662 5.19 -10.02 -28.74
CA LEU A 662 4.73 -8.86 -27.96
C LEU A 662 5.35 -7.59 -28.55
N GLY A 663 4.55 -6.88 -29.34
CA GLY A 663 4.87 -5.53 -29.78
C GLY A 663 5.00 -4.64 -28.56
N VAL A 664 6.14 -3.95 -28.47
CA VAL A 664 6.36 -2.84 -27.54
C VAL A 664 5.27 -1.80 -27.82
N MET A 665 4.40 -1.54 -26.83
CA MET A 665 3.58 -0.34 -26.73
C MET A 665 4.03 0.44 -25.50
#